data_AF-A0A955S707-F1
#
_entry.id   AF-A0A955S707-F1
#
_cell.length_a   1.000
_cell.length_b   1.000
_cell.length_c   1.000
_cell.angle_alpha   90.00
_cell.angle_beta   90.00
_cell.angle_gamma   90.00
#
_symmetry.space_group_name_H-M   'P 1'
#
loop_
_entity.id
_entity.type
_entity.pdbx_description
1 polymer ?
#
loop_
_entity_poly.entity_id
_entity_poly.type
_entity_poly.pdbx_seq_one_letter_code
_entity_poly.pdbx_strand_id
1 'polypeptide(L)'
;MVNQRIRLSISVLFVFLFCSIHFANAQGIFNSVNSMLEHGLSMVEQGKIQAAIDDFSRALLLEDTNETAIAQLKVISHENGLTADERLKVYHFLGLTAQLENLQKRIQYYTLKKSDLIAQLTAKGHTSENLDILLADVETGVGLSEVADIPFLRHSKIKEQDPLAALNENLNFKRGELSNQLIVQEKQFHFLRELNQKNMPQEQKVASKPTIEAPKEKVTSTATSFATLEPRRTLHIARVSVAKEVNNIDQLKQQLGLVVTEVDRLQKEVNQRNAQIDTLTEQVVKHSLQMTEKDTLLSKNEGLLNELKNELKDYQARLELGQQLMTEKDRAIERLDTSLNNKSAEMKMKTQEAQLAVFAKDVDIDDLKAELELKKKENSAVQKELNEQIKDVRNLTNELDRLKGRYVKTQESLDSKREEIRKLKTELVQAKGLRSENEKLKYFNNKNSVELEEARQRLNEYRTQMSGLQQMVSQKDKEIAKLNQKTGQLQDKYEQEKRENLKSKQEVAALANKFKELRNWSTEKVRLQKVIKDKESVVKTLEESLESYRVELAQTTQKFKDKNREMRDLNQRMTNMEKTLSQKVNEISLQDKKMTELKNNLQTVKGKQDQSSETNDRNDDLQKEFSKMQDLLNQKNAEIEENHQVIAKLEKEAKTISVKNTATEAKDVKSYEKKIGNYIEQIQGQQDRIKKKSQEIVRLKERIDEQNHLLTQRNKDLKIQENKIKQFEKGIVENKKLSKDENRNEEIREVKLLRERVVELKTDLETIKVDLEKRSNELQSRNEEIKSLKRMITFNKRMTEDDLELSSVVDMKNKVIEKLTQETDDL
;
A
#
# COMPACT_ATOMS: atom_id res chain seq x y z
N MET A 1 70.15 62.72 33.46
CA MET A 1 70.64 62.44 32.09
C MET A 1 70.59 60.97 31.69
N VAL A 2 70.91 60.00 32.56
CA VAL A 2 70.90 58.55 32.22
C VAL A 2 69.51 58.03 31.80
N ASN A 3 68.44 58.41 32.52
CA ASN A 3 67.06 58.01 32.15
C ASN A 3 66.55 58.59 30.81
N GLN A 4 67.09 59.72 30.37
CA GLN A 4 66.69 60.34 29.09
C GLN A 4 67.39 59.68 27.90
N ARG A 5 68.64 59.25 28.09
CA ARG A 5 69.38 58.45 27.09
C ARG A 5 68.81 57.03 26.94
N ILE A 6 68.39 56.39 28.03
CA ILE A 6 67.75 55.06 27.97
C ILE A 6 66.39 55.13 27.24
N ARG A 7 65.58 56.17 27.49
CA ARG A 7 64.30 56.36 26.77
C ARG A 7 64.48 56.66 25.28
N LEU A 8 65.51 57.43 24.90
CA LEU A 8 65.82 57.66 23.48
C LEU A 8 66.30 56.37 22.82
N SER A 9 67.21 55.61 23.45
CA SER A 9 67.72 54.36 22.88
C SER A 9 66.64 53.30 22.73
N ILE A 10 65.71 53.18 23.70
CA ILE A 10 64.57 52.26 23.60
C ILE A 10 63.61 52.70 22.49
N SER A 11 63.34 54.00 22.34
CA SER A 11 62.48 54.50 21.26
C SER A 11 63.09 54.28 19.88
N VAL A 12 64.40 54.49 19.73
CA VAL A 12 65.13 54.22 18.48
C VAL A 12 65.15 52.73 18.17
N LEU A 13 65.38 51.86 19.16
CA LEU A 13 65.31 50.40 18.97
C LEU A 13 63.89 49.94 18.60
N PHE A 14 62.85 50.52 19.21
CA PHE A 14 61.47 50.19 18.88
C PHE A 14 61.12 50.62 17.44
N VAL A 15 61.57 51.80 17.01
CA VAL A 15 61.41 52.27 15.62
C VAL A 15 62.18 51.35 14.66
N PHE A 16 63.42 50.98 14.96
CA PHE A 16 64.19 50.07 14.11
C PHE A 16 63.60 48.65 14.02
N LEU A 17 63.11 48.09 15.14
CA LEU A 17 62.46 46.78 15.14
C LEU A 17 61.13 46.82 14.38
N PHE A 18 60.34 47.88 14.57
CA PHE A 18 59.07 48.11 13.88
C PHE A 18 59.29 48.30 12.37
N CYS A 19 60.29 49.08 11.96
CA CYS A 19 60.67 49.24 10.55
C CYS A 19 61.17 47.92 9.94
N SER A 20 61.95 47.12 10.67
CA SER A 20 62.49 45.84 10.15
C SER A 20 61.39 44.79 9.95
N ILE A 21 60.43 44.72 10.87
CA ILE A 21 59.27 43.81 10.77
C ILE A 21 58.33 44.26 9.63
N HIS A 22 58.06 45.57 9.50
CA HIS A 22 57.27 46.08 8.38
C HIS A 22 57.95 45.89 7.03
N PHE A 23 59.28 46.05 6.94
CA PHE A 23 60.03 45.87 5.69
C PHE A 23 60.05 44.40 5.23
N ALA A 24 60.26 43.46 6.15
CA ALA A 24 60.20 42.02 5.82
C ALA A 24 58.80 41.57 5.38
N ASN A 25 57.75 42.07 6.04
CA ASN A 25 56.37 41.79 5.65
C ASN A 25 55.99 42.43 4.30
N ALA A 26 56.44 43.66 4.04
CA ALA A 26 56.23 44.34 2.77
C ALA A 26 56.87 43.57 1.60
N GLN A 27 58.10 43.05 1.77
CA GLN A 27 58.77 42.25 0.75
C GLN A 27 58.03 40.93 0.45
N GLY A 28 57.50 40.27 1.50
CA GLY A 28 56.70 39.05 1.34
C GLY A 28 55.37 39.27 0.63
N ILE A 29 54.68 40.38 0.94
CA ILE A 29 53.44 40.78 0.26
C ILE A 29 53.72 41.12 -1.20
N PHE A 30 54.76 41.89 -1.48
CA PHE A 30 55.15 42.27 -2.84
C PHE A 30 55.44 41.06 -3.74
N ASN A 31 56.21 40.08 -3.23
CA ASN A 31 56.47 38.84 -3.96
C ASN A 31 55.19 38.02 -4.21
N SER A 32 54.25 38.03 -3.25
CA SER A 32 52.98 37.32 -3.38
C SER A 32 52.06 37.99 -4.42
N VAL A 33 51.99 39.32 -4.41
CA VAL A 33 51.23 40.10 -5.40
C VAL A 33 51.78 39.86 -6.81
N ASN A 34 53.10 39.95 -7.01
CA ASN A 34 53.70 39.70 -8.33
C ASN A 34 53.46 38.28 -8.84
N SER A 35 53.59 37.28 -7.96
CA SER A 35 53.26 35.89 -8.30
C SER A 35 51.80 35.73 -8.75
N MET A 36 50.85 36.38 -8.04
CA MET A 36 49.43 36.38 -8.42
C MET A 36 49.21 37.11 -9.75
N LEU A 37 49.91 38.23 -10.01
CA LEU A 37 49.82 38.94 -11.27
C LEU A 37 50.33 38.10 -12.45
N GLU A 38 51.50 37.48 -12.31
CA GLU A 38 52.09 36.61 -13.33
C GLU A 38 51.22 35.39 -13.62
N HIS A 39 50.71 34.74 -12.56
CA HIS A 39 49.81 33.61 -12.70
C HIS A 39 48.47 34.02 -13.33
N GLY A 40 47.88 35.15 -12.90
CA GLY A 40 46.65 35.70 -13.46
C GLY A 40 46.76 36.02 -14.95
N LEU A 41 47.87 36.63 -15.37
CA LEU A 41 48.18 36.88 -16.79
C LEU A 41 48.26 35.57 -17.59
N SER A 42 48.95 34.55 -17.05
CA SER A 42 49.01 33.22 -17.69
C SER A 42 47.62 32.58 -17.80
N MET A 43 46.73 32.80 -16.83
CA MET A 43 45.36 32.29 -16.87
C MET A 43 44.51 32.99 -17.95
N VAL A 44 44.72 34.28 -18.20
CA VAL A 44 44.09 35.00 -19.32
C VAL A 44 44.53 34.39 -20.66
N GLU A 45 45.84 34.17 -20.84
CA GLU A 45 46.39 33.55 -22.07
C GLU A 45 45.84 32.14 -22.31
N GLN A 46 45.57 31.39 -21.24
CA GLN A 46 44.96 30.05 -21.30
C GLN A 46 43.43 30.08 -21.49
N GLY A 47 42.79 31.25 -21.57
CA GLY A 47 41.34 31.42 -21.66
C GLY A 47 40.58 31.06 -20.37
N LYS A 48 41.27 30.91 -19.24
CA LYS A 48 40.71 30.59 -17.92
C LYS A 48 40.35 31.87 -17.17
N ILE A 49 39.38 32.60 -17.72
CA ILE A 49 39.06 33.97 -17.29
C ILE A 49 38.69 34.07 -15.80
N GLN A 50 37.93 33.11 -15.25
CA GLN A 50 37.58 33.14 -13.83
C GLN A 50 38.78 32.97 -12.90
N ALA A 51 39.74 32.10 -13.25
CA ALA A 51 40.96 31.93 -12.46
C ALA A 51 41.82 33.21 -12.49
N ALA A 52 41.88 33.88 -13.65
CA ALA A 52 42.55 35.17 -13.77
C ALA A 52 41.88 36.26 -12.90
N ILE A 53 40.55 36.33 -12.90
CA ILE A 53 39.80 37.26 -12.03
C ILE A 53 40.12 36.99 -10.56
N ASP A 54 40.13 35.73 -10.13
CA ASP A 54 40.42 35.36 -8.75
C ASP A 54 41.82 35.80 -8.34
N ASP A 55 42.83 35.59 -9.20
CA ASP A 55 44.22 35.99 -8.93
C ASP A 55 44.40 37.51 -8.88
N PHE A 56 43.83 38.25 -9.85
CA PHE A 56 43.86 39.71 -9.81
C PHE A 56 43.10 40.28 -8.62
N SER A 57 41.99 39.64 -8.22
CA SER A 57 41.22 40.06 -7.05
C SER A 57 41.99 39.80 -5.75
N ARG A 58 42.74 38.69 -5.66
CA ARG A 58 43.62 38.40 -4.51
C ARG A 58 44.81 39.35 -4.45
N ALA A 59 45.40 39.68 -5.59
CA ALA A 59 46.44 40.70 -5.68
C ALA A 59 45.92 42.05 -5.13
N LEU A 60 44.71 42.45 -5.50
CA LEU A 60 44.08 43.69 -5.04
C LEU A 60 43.60 43.67 -3.58
N LEU A 61 43.33 42.49 -3.02
CA LEU A 61 43.09 42.37 -1.58
C LEU A 61 44.35 42.61 -0.75
N LEU A 62 45.53 42.35 -1.33
CA LEU A 62 46.82 42.59 -0.71
C LEU A 62 47.34 44.00 -0.98
N GLU A 63 47.11 44.52 -2.18
CA GLU A 63 47.52 45.84 -2.63
C GLU A 63 46.41 46.47 -3.48
N ASP A 64 45.50 47.20 -2.82
CA ASP A 64 44.27 47.73 -3.43
C ASP A 64 44.47 48.86 -4.45
N THR A 65 45.71 49.30 -4.64
CA THR A 65 46.13 50.33 -5.60
C THR A 65 46.97 49.76 -6.74
N ASN A 66 47.10 48.43 -6.85
CA ASN A 66 47.91 47.81 -7.90
C ASN A 66 47.30 48.07 -9.29
N GLU A 67 47.90 49.02 -10.03
CA GLU A 67 47.40 49.49 -11.33
C GLU A 67 47.33 48.37 -12.36
N THR A 68 48.27 47.42 -12.32
CA THR A 68 48.33 46.28 -13.23
C THR A 68 47.11 45.39 -13.06
N ALA A 69 46.78 44.98 -11.83
CA ALA A 69 45.59 44.16 -11.57
C ALA A 69 44.28 44.90 -11.96
N ILE A 70 44.18 46.21 -11.66
CA ILE A 70 43.02 47.03 -12.05
C ILE A 70 42.88 47.07 -13.57
N ALA A 71 43.98 47.31 -14.29
CA ALA A 71 44.00 47.36 -15.75
C ALA A 71 43.60 46.02 -16.37
N GLN A 72 44.11 44.91 -15.84
CA GLN A 72 43.78 43.58 -16.35
C GLN A 72 42.32 43.20 -16.08
N LEU A 73 41.77 43.49 -14.90
CA LEU A 73 40.34 43.30 -14.63
C LEU A 73 39.46 44.17 -15.56
N LYS A 74 39.92 45.38 -15.89
CA LYS A 74 39.25 46.24 -16.87
C LYS A 74 39.28 45.63 -18.27
N VAL A 75 40.40 45.05 -18.70
CA VAL A 75 40.48 44.34 -19.99
C VAL A 75 39.55 43.13 -20.00
N ILE A 76 39.64 42.27 -18.98
CA ILE A 76 38.79 41.08 -18.82
C ILE A 76 37.30 41.42 -18.86
N SER A 77 36.89 42.56 -18.28
CA SER A 77 35.47 42.97 -18.26
C SER A 77 34.82 43.12 -19.65
N HIS A 78 35.63 43.27 -20.70
CA HIS A 78 35.20 43.38 -22.10
C HIS A 78 35.26 42.06 -22.86
N GLU A 79 35.77 40.99 -22.27
CA GLU A 79 35.89 39.68 -22.93
C GLU A 79 34.56 38.90 -22.92
N ASN A 80 34.34 38.10 -23.96
CA ASN A 80 33.10 37.33 -24.14
C ASN A 80 33.00 36.09 -23.24
N GLY A 81 34.04 35.75 -22.48
CA GLY A 81 34.10 34.55 -21.62
C GLY A 81 33.41 34.66 -20.26
N LEU A 82 33.00 35.87 -19.85
CA LEU A 82 32.37 36.12 -18.54
C LEU A 82 30.87 35.79 -18.55
N THR A 83 30.41 35.12 -17.49
CA THR A 83 28.97 35.06 -17.19
C THR A 83 28.41 36.44 -16.86
N ALA A 84 27.09 36.61 -16.94
CA ALA A 84 26.45 37.89 -16.61
C ALA A 84 26.69 38.33 -15.15
N ASP A 85 26.76 37.38 -14.21
CA ASP A 85 27.02 37.64 -12.79
C ASP A 85 28.47 38.08 -12.54
N GLU A 86 29.44 37.36 -13.09
CA GLU A 86 30.87 37.72 -13.00
C GLU A 86 31.13 39.09 -13.62
N ARG A 87 30.53 39.36 -14.80
CA ARG A 87 30.64 40.65 -15.47
C ARG A 87 30.05 41.78 -14.62
N LEU A 88 28.92 41.55 -13.96
CA LEU A 88 28.31 42.51 -13.05
C LEU A 88 29.22 42.80 -11.84
N LYS A 89 29.83 41.76 -11.25
CA LYS A 89 30.76 41.91 -10.12
C LYS A 89 32.03 42.68 -10.49
N VAL A 90 32.60 42.43 -11.68
CA VAL A 90 33.77 43.17 -12.18
C VAL A 90 33.40 44.64 -12.48
N TYR A 91 32.24 44.90 -13.08
CA TYR A 91 31.78 46.29 -13.27
C TYR A 91 31.49 47.01 -11.95
N HIS A 92 30.97 46.31 -10.96
CA HIS A 92 30.78 46.85 -9.62
C HIS A 92 32.13 47.26 -9.00
N PHE A 93 33.14 46.39 -9.09
CA PHE A 93 34.52 46.68 -8.68
C PHE A 93 35.05 47.95 -9.36
N LEU A 94 35.00 48.02 -10.70
CA LEU A 94 35.50 49.17 -11.46
C LEU A 94 34.77 50.47 -11.09
N GLY A 95 33.45 50.38 -10.85
CA GLY A 95 32.64 51.49 -10.37
C GLY A 95 33.06 51.97 -8.97
N LEU A 96 33.31 51.04 -8.04
CA LEU A 96 33.81 51.38 -6.70
C LEU A 96 35.20 52.01 -6.76
N THR A 97 36.13 51.46 -7.55
CA THR A 97 37.48 52.02 -7.69
C THR A 97 37.43 53.45 -8.23
N ALA A 98 36.62 53.73 -9.25
CA ALA A 98 36.43 55.10 -9.77
C ALA A 98 35.81 56.05 -8.73
N GLN A 99 34.86 55.56 -7.92
CA GLN A 99 34.28 56.35 -6.82
C GLN A 99 35.33 56.66 -5.74
N LEU A 100 36.16 55.70 -5.37
CA LEU A 100 37.24 55.88 -4.40
C LEU A 100 38.25 56.93 -4.89
N GLU A 101 38.67 56.85 -6.15
CA GLU A 101 39.58 57.83 -6.75
C GLU A 101 38.99 59.24 -6.74
N ASN A 102 37.70 59.38 -7.04
CA ASN A 102 37.00 60.67 -6.98
C ASN A 102 36.95 61.22 -5.53
N LEU A 103 36.59 60.37 -4.56
CA LEU A 103 36.56 60.74 -3.15
C LEU A 103 37.94 61.19 -2.68
N GLN A 104 39.01 60.47 -3.03
CA GLN A 104 40.38 60.85 -2.70
C GLN A 104 40.76 62.21 -3.30
N LYS A 105 40.46 62.46 -4.58
CA LYS A 105 40.70 63.76 -5.22
C LYS A 105 39.96 64.90 -4.52
N ARG A 106 38.71 64.68 -4.11
CA ARG A 106 37.92 65.66 -3.34
C ARG A 106 38.51 65.90 -1.96
N ILE A 107 38.90 64.85 -1.24
CA ILE A 107 39.56 64.96 0.07
C ILE A 107 40.85 65.78 -0.05
N GLN A 108 41.68 65.50 -1.05
CA GLN A 108 42.90 66.25 -1.34
C GLN A 108 42.61 67.73 -1.64
N TYR A 109 41.59 68.00 -2.47
CA TYR A 109 41.14 69.36 -2.76
C TYR A 109 40.77 70.14 -1.49
N TYR A 110 39.94 69.56 -0.62
CA TYR A 110 39.55 70.22 0.63
C TYR A 110 40.70 70.32 1.62
N THR A 111 41.62 69.35 1.66
CA THR A 111 42.81 69.40 2.51
C THR A 111 43.74 70.57 2.11
N LEU A 112 43.98 70.76 0.80
CA LEU A 112 44.75 71.90 0.29
C LEU A 112 44.05 73.23 0.61
N LYS A 113 42.75 73.34 0.33
CA LYS A 113 41.97 74.56 0.63
C LYS A 113 41.92 74.88 2.12
N LYS A 114 41.84 73.85 2.97
CA LYS A 114 41.90 73.99 4.42
C LYS A 114 43.26 74.53 4.86
N SER A 115 44.36 73.97 4.34
CA SER A 115 45.73 74.43 4.64
C SER A 115 45.94 75.89 4.26
N ASP A 116 45.51 76.31 3.06
CA ASP A 116 45.57 77.71 2.60
C ASP A 116 44.83 78.65 3.57
N LEU A 117 43.69 78.20 4.07
CA LEU A 117 42.81 79.00 4.92
C LEU A 117 43.31 79.10 6.37
N ILE A 118 43.90 78.01 6.88
CA ILE A 118 44.66 78.02 8.14
C ILE A 118 45.79 79.04 8.03
N ALA A 119 46.59 79.01 6.95
CA ALA A 119 47.68 79.97 6.75
C ALA A 119 47.19 81.44 6.73
N GLN A 120 46.06 81.72 6.07
CA GLN A 120 45.43 83.04 6.07
C GLN A 120 44.96 83.48 7.47
N LEU A 121 44.33 82.59 8.22
CA LEU A 121 43.86 82.87 9.57
C LEU A 121 45.03 83.07 10.55
N THR A 122 46.11 82.31 10.39
CA THR A 122 47.34 82.53 11.15
C THR A 122 47.96 83.89 10.86
N ALA A 123 47.98 84.32 9.58
CA ALA A 123 48.42 85.67 9.22
C ALA A 123 47.53 86.77 9.81
N LYS A 124 46.25 86.47 10.09
CA LYS A 124 45.29 87.36 10.78
C LYS A 124 45.39 87.31 12.32
N GLY A 125 46.31 86.52 12.89
CA GLY A 125 46.58 86.47 14.32
C GLY A 125 45.95 85.30 15.08
N HIS A 126 45.30 84.34 14.40
CA HIS A 126 44.86 83.10 15.05
C HIS A 126 46.06 82.16 15.28
N THR A 127 46.26 81.65 16.49
CA THR A 127 47.31 80.65 16.75
C THR A 127 46.95 79.31 16.13
N SER A 128 47.94 78.56 15.63
CA SER A 128 47.74 77.20 15.10
C SER A 128 47.05 76.30 16.12
N GLU A 129 47.46 76.37 17.38
CA GLU A 129 46.92 75.56 18.48
C GLU A 129 45.42 75.81 18.71
N ASN A 130 44.96 77.07 18.64
CA ASN A 130 43.53 77.38 18.74
C ASN A 130 42.74 76.87 17.54
N LEU A 131 43.31 76.97 16.33
CA LEU A 131 42.67 76.44 15.12
C LEU A 131 42.58 74.92 15.15
N ASP A 132 43.61 74.23 15.63
CA ASP A 132 43.64 72.77 15.76
C ASP A 132 42.60 72.27 16.77
N ILE A 133 42.44 72.95 17.91
CA ILE A 133 41.38 72.64 18.89
C ILE A 133 39.98 72.83 18.28
N LEU A 134 39.73 73.96 17.61
CA LEU A 134 38.43 74.22 16.99
C LEU A 134 38.12 73.23 15.85
N LEU A 135 39.13 72.80 15.10
CA LEU A 135 38.97 71.80 14.04
C LEU A 135 38.70 70.39 14.61
N ALA A 136 39.27 70.06 15.76
CA ALA A 136 38.97 68.84 16.49
C ALA A 136 37.54 68.84 17.07
N ASP A 137 37.03 69.99 17.51
CA ASP A 137 35.64 70.16 17.92
C ASP A 137 34.68 69.97 16.74
N VAL A 138 35.04 70.47 15.55
CA VAL A 138 34.26 70.23 14.32
C VAL A 138 34.24 68.73 13.97
N GLU A 139 35.36 68.03 14.15
CA GLU A 139 35.48 66.59 13.88
C GLU A 139 34.63 65.74 14.83
N THR A 140 34.67 66.04 16.13
CA THR A 140 33.84 65.36 17.15
C THR A 140 32.34 65.70 17.01
N GLY A 141 32.01 66.92 16.58
CA GLY A 141 30.63 67.36 16.30
C GLY A 141 29.98 66.72 15.06
N VAL A 142 30.73 66.01 14.20
CA VAL A 142 30.15 65.28 13.06
C VAL A 142 29.35 64.05 13.51
N GLY A 143 29.46 63.62 14.77
CA GLY A 143 28.69 62.48 15.29
C GLY A 143 29.13 61.15 14.68
N LEU A 144 30.40 61.04 14.29
CA LEU A 144 30.99 59.78 13.81
C LEU A 144 31.37 58.92 15.02
N SER A 145 30.38 58.37 15.73
CA SER A 145 30.63 57.37 16.78
C SER A 145 31.09 56.06 16.14
N GLU A 146 32.24 55.55 16.61
CA GLU A 146 32.75 54.20 16.37
C GLU A 146 32.94 53.80 14.90
N VAL A 147 33.96 54.35 14.24
CA VAL A 147 34.74 53.58 13.24
C VAL A 147 35.90 52.86 13.97
N ALA A 148 35.61 52.34 15.16
CA ALA A 148 36.53 51.59 16.00
C ALA A 148 36.16 50.10 15.94
N ASP A 149 36.16 49.57 14.73
CA ASP A 149 36.47 48.18 14.46
C ASP A 149 37.00 48.18 13.03
N ILE A 150 38.31 48.41 12.89
CA ILE A 150 39.00 48.10 11.65
C ILE A 150 38.76 46.60 11.45
N PRO A 151 38.05 46.15 10.40
CA PRO A 151 38.02 44.75 10.06
C PRO A 151 39.36 44.46 9.39
N PHE A 152 40.45 44.53 10.16
CA PHE A 152 41.74 43.99 9.76
C PHE A 152 41.56 42.49 9.82
N LEU A 153 41.00 41.99 8.70
CA LEU A 153 40.90 40.61 8.34
C LEU A 153 40.12 39.77 9.38
N ARG A 154 38.81 39.61 9.16
CA ARG A 154 38.14 38.36 9.57
C ARG A 154 38.76 37.22 8.75
N HIS A 155 39.99 36.85 9.08
CA HIS A 155 40.81 35.81 8.47
C HIS A 155 40.17 34.42 8.54
N SER A 156 39.04 34.27 9.24
CA SER A 156 38.33 33.00 9.34
C SER A 156 37.38 32.71 8.17
N LYS A 157 37.07 33.67 7.28
CA LYS A 157 36.14 33.41 6.14
C LYS A 157 36.65 33.72 4.74
N ILE A 158 37.80 34.40 4.60
CA ILE A 158 38.36 34.76 3.27
C ILE A 158 38.74 33.52 2.45
N LYS A 159 39.07 32.38 3.09
CA LYS A 159 39.40 31.13 2.36
C LYS A 159 38.18 30.48 1.69
N GLU A 160 36.96 30.84 2.10
CA GLU A 160 35.70 30.24 1.59
C GLU A 160 34.89 31.21 0.72
N GLN A 161 35.27 32.49 0.68
CA GLN A 161 34.58 33.50 -0.11
C GLN A 161 35.24 33.72 -1.47
N ASP A 162 34.40 33.99 -2.48
CA ASP A 162 34.79 34.50 -3.80
C ASP A 162 35.72 35.73 -3.63
N PRO A 163 36.99 35.68 -4.09
CA PRO A 163 37.95 36.76 -3.91
C PRO A 163 37.47 38.11 -4.45
N LEU A 164 36.71 38.11 -5.55
CA LEU A 164 36.17 39.34 -6.14
C LEU A 164 35.05 39.92 -5.26
N ALA A 165 34.23 39.05 -4.65
CA ALA A 165 33.20 39.49 -3.71
C ALA A 165 33.82 40.09 -2.44
N ALA A 166 34.86 39.46 -1.89
CA ALA A 166 35.60 39.97 -0.74
C ALA A 166 36.28 41.32 -1.05
N LEU A 167 36.82 41.47 -2.27
CA LEU A 167 37.40 42.72 -2.74
C LEU A 167 36.34 43.84 -2.82
N ASN A 168 35.18 43.56 -3.41
CA ASN A 168 34.08 44.51 -3.49
C ASN A 168 33.59 44.97 -2.11
N GLU A 169 33.50 44.06 -1.14
CA GLU A 169 33.14 44.40 0.23
C GLU A 169 34.18 45.32 0.89
N ASN A 170 35.48 45.02 0.71
CA ASN A 170 36.58 45.84 1.20
C ASN A 170 36.56 47.26 0.58
N LEU A 171 36.42 47.37 -0.74
CA LEU A 171 36.35 48.68 -1.40
C LEU A 171 35.12 49.49 -0.98
N ASN A 172 33.99 48.82 -0.74
CA ASN A 172 32.78 49.50 -0.26
C ASN A 172 32.95 50.01 1.18
N PHE A 173 33.65 49.27 2.03
CA PHE A 173 34.05 49.75 3.36
C PHE A 173 34.96 50.97 3.26
N LYS A 174 36.03 50.90 2.44
CA LYS A 174 36.95 52.03 2.18
C LYS A 174 36.22 53.25 1.63
N ARG A 175 35.17 53.05 0.83
CA ARG A 175 34.31 54.12 0.32
C ARG A 175 33.57 54.81 1.46
N GLY A 176 33.05 54.06 2.42
CA GLY A 176 32.45 54.60 3.64
C GLY A 176 33.45 55.43 4.45
N GLU A 177 34.66 54.91 4.64
CA GLU A 177 35.74 55.62 5.34
C GLU A 177 36.11 56.95 4.66
N LEU A 178 36.39 56.93 3.35
CA LEU A 178 36.72 58.12 2.59
C LEU A 178 35.55 59.11 2.54
N SER A 179 34.30 58.62 2.43
CA SER A 179 33.13 59.50 2.48
C SER A 179 33.03 60.22 3.83
N ASN A 180 33.30 59.52 4.94
CA ASN A 180 33.32 60.11 6.27
C ASN A 180 34.46 61.13 6.41
N GLN A 181 35.66 60.79 5.94
CA GLN A 181 36.80 61.71 5.91
C GLN A 181 36.47 62.97 5.09
N LEU A 182 35.83 62.82 3.92
CA LEU A 182 35.42 63.94 3.09
C LEU A 182 34.44 64.86 3.81
N ILE A 183 33.42 64.32 4.50
CA ILE A 183 32.46 65.12 5.28
C ILE A 183 33.18 65.94 6.36
N VAL A 184 34.14 65.33 7.06
CA VAL A 184 34.95 66.03 8.08
C VAL A 184 35.75 67.16 7.42
N GLN A 185 36.47 66.88 6.32
CA GLN A 185 37.26 67.91 5.62
C GLN A 185 36.40 69.05 5.09
N GLU A 186 35.22 68.75 4.52
CA GLU A 186 34.27 69.74 4.04
C GLU A 186 33.77 70.64 5.17
N LYS A 187 33.31 70.04 6.29
CA LYS A 187 32.84 70.81 7.46
C LYS A 187 33.94 71.66 8.08
N GLN A 188 35.14 71.11 8.24
CA GLN A 188 36.32 71.83 8.73
C GLN A 188 36.65 73.03 7.82
N PHE A 189 36.65 72.82 6.50
CA PHE A 189 36.87 73.90 5.54
C PHE A 189 35.78 74.99 5.63
N HIS A 190 34.50 74.60 5.68
CA HIS A 190 33.39 75.55 5.80
C HIS A 190 33.46 76.36 7.10
N PHE A 191 33.78 75.71 8.22
CA PHE A 191 33.97 76.37 9.51
C PHE A 191 35.08 77.43 9.44
N LEU A 192 36.25 77.08 8.93
CA LEU A 192 37.36 78.03 8.76
C LEU A 192 36.99 79.17 7.80
N ARG A 193 36.18 78.88 6.78
CA ARG A 193 35.75 79.90 5.80
C ARG A 193 34.83 80.92 6.45
N GLU A 194 33.89 80.46 7.27
CA GLU A 194 33.06 81.34 8.08
C GLU A 194 33.88 82.15 9.08
N LEU A 195 34.85 81.52 9.75
CA LEU A 195 35.74 82.18 10.70
C LEU A 195 36.56 83.29 10.03
N ASN A 196 37.05 83.04 8.80
CA ASN A 196 37.80 84.02 8.00
C ASN A 196 36.92 85.17 7.48
N GLN A 197 35.62 84.92 7.24
CA GLN A 197 34.65 85.93 6.79
C GLN A 197 34.15 86.82 7.92
N LYS A 198 33.99 86.29 9.14
CA LYS A 198 33.39 87.00 10.27
C LYS A 198 34.31 88.06 10.91
N ASN A 199 35.58 88.19 10.49
CA ASN A 199 36.56 89.17 11.03
C ASN A 199 36.46 89.32 12.56
N MET A 200 36.29 88.22 13.30
CA MET A 200 36.17 88.28 14.76
C MET A 200 37.52 88.69 15.36
N PRO A 201 37.64 89.86 16.02
CA PRO A 201 38.81 90.18 16.81
C PRO A 201 38.79 89.31 18.07
N GLN A 202 39.89 88.62 18.39
CA GLN A 202 40.02 88.06 19.73
C GLN A 202 40.28 89.20 20.73
N GLU A 203 39.32 89.42 21.62
CA GLU A 203 39.59 89.97 22.93
C GLU A 203 40.50 88.98 23.68
N GLN A 204 41.77 89.33 23.86
CA GLN A 204 42.46 89.04 25.12
C GLN A 204 43.67 89.94 25.34
N LYS A 205 43.54 90.77 26.38
CA LYS A 205 44.61 91.41 27.16
C LYS A 205 45.75 90.41 27.43
N VAL A 206 46.98 90.73 27.04
CA VAL A 206 48.16 90.68 27.91
C VAL A 206 49.15 91.76 27.45
N ALA A 207 49.54 92.61 28.39
CA ALA A 207 50.53 93.66 28.20
C ALA A 207 51.96 93.10 28.27
N SER A 208 52.85 93.53 27.36
CA SER A 208 54.24 93.90 27.69
C SER A 208 54.96 94.57 26.51
N LYS A 209 55.40 95.82 26.75
CA LYS A 209 56.46 96.61 26.07
C LYS A 209 57.84 95.90 26.18
N PRO A 210 58.96 96.30 25.52
CA PRO A 210 59.48 97.67 25.26
C PRO A 210 59.92 97.96 23.79
N THR A 211 59.74 99.18 23.25
CA THR A 211 60.70 100.33 23.19
C THR A 211 62.06 100.05 22.54
N ILE A 212 62.34 100.63 21.34
CA ILE A 212 63.60 101.32 20.94
C ILE A 212 63.27 102.44 19.92
N GLU A 213 64.01 103.54 20.03
CA GLU A 213 63.86 104.89 19.46
C GLU A 213 64.35 105.09 18.00
N ALA A 214 63.82 106.16 17.38
CA ALA A 214 64.38 107.18 16.44
C ALA A 214 65.85 107.07 15.92
N PRO A 215 66.27 107.73 14.79
CA PRO A 215 65.91 109.12 14.44
C PRO A 215 65.86 109.55 12.95
N LYS A 216 65.42 110.80 12.78
CA LYS A 216 65.38 111.65 11.58
C LYS A 216 66.78 112.14 11.19
N GLU A 217 67.00 112.36 9.90
CA GLU A 217 68.10 113.18 9.38
C GLU A 217 67.59 114.34 8.50
N LYS A 218 68.39 115.41 8.55
CA LYS A 218 68.22 116.81 8.15
C LYS A 218 69.35 117.13 7.14
N VAL A 219 69.33 118.30 6.48
CA VAL A 219 70.46 119.08 5.87
C VAL A 219 69.91 119.79 4.60
N THR A 220 69.68 121.11 4.46
CA THR A 220 70.42 122.39 4.63
C THR A 220 71.31 122.83 3.45
N SER A 221 71.11 124.07 2.95
CA SER A 221 72.14 125.06 2.51
C SER A 221 71.45 126.30 1.86
N THR A 222 71.35 127.49 2.50
CA THR A 222 72.28 128.68 2.57
C THR A 222 72.29 129.60 1.33
N ALA A 223 71.82 130.86 1.46
CA ALA A 223 72.60 132.14 1.56
C ALA A 223 72.97 132.74 0.18
N THR A 224 72.94 134.04 -0.16
CA THR A 224 73.50 135.23 0.52
C THR A 224 73.05 136.54 -0.19
N SER A 225 73.02 137.63 0.57
CA SER A 225 72.76 139.07 0.28
C SER A 225 73.78 139.82 -0.58
N PHE A 226 73.44 141.03 -1.10
CA PHE A 226 74.24 142.29 -1.16
C PHE A 226 73.35 143.43 -1.77
N ALA A 227 72.83 144.42 -1.03
CA ALA A 227 73.38 145.72 -0.58
C ALA A 227 73.21 146.93 -1.55
N THR A 228 72.30 147.84 -1.15
CA THR A 228 72.42 149.32 -1.02
C THR A 228 73.36 150.14 -1.93
N LEU A 229 72.86 151.27 -2.48
CA LEU A 229 73.38 152.65 -2.24
C LEU A 229 72.71 153.72 -3.16
N GLU A 230 72.07 154.73 -2.56
CA GLU A 230 72.00 156.10 -3.11
C GLU A 230 73.23 156.90 -2.61
N PRO A 231 73.63 158.00 -3.29
CA PRO A 231 73.45 159.30 -2.64
C PRO A 231 73.14 160.51 -3.56
N ARG A 232 72.54 161.51 -2.90
CA ARG A 232 72.20 162.90 -3.29
C ARG A 232 73.39 163.84 -3.63
N ARG A 233 73.04 164.90 -4.40
CA ARG A 233 73.48 166.34 -4.38
C ARG A 233 74.50 166.89 -5.42
N THR A 234 73.95 167.75 -6.30
CA THR A 234 74.32 169.15 -6.67
C THR A 234 75.66 169.56 -7.34
N LEU A 235 75.52 170.56 -8.25
CA LEU A 235 76.44 171.52 -8.90
C LEU A 235 76.88 171.18 -10.34
N HIS A 236 76.33 171.85 -11.36
CA HIS A 236 76.68 173.15 -11.96
C HIS A 236 77.84 173.08 -12.99
N ILE A 237 77.46 173.21 -14.29
CA ILE A 237 78.22 173.77 -15.42
C ILE A 237 79.47 172.96 -15.82
N ALA A 238 79.46 172.15 -16.90
CA ALA A 238 79.61 172.65 -18.27
C ALA A 238 78.87 171.77 -19.30
N ARG A 239 77.79 172.35 -19.85
CA ARG A 239 77.04 171.90 -21.05
C ARG A 239 78.00 172.06 -22.25
N VAL A 240 78.26 171.06 -23.09
CA VAL A 240 77.40 170.66 -24.23
C VAL A 240 77.74 169.24 -24.75
N SER A 241 78.75 168.54 -24.23
CA SER A 241 79.16 167.20 -24.74
C SER A 241 78.55 166.00 -24.01
N VAL A 242 78.14 166.15 -22.73
CA VAL A 242 77.52 165.09 -21.91
C VAL A 242 76.08 164.80 -22.36
N ALA A 243 75.39 165.75 -22.98
CA ALA A 243 74.00 165.60 -23.40
C ALA A 243 73.81 164.51 -24.49
N LYS A 244 74.81 164.27 -25.35
CA LYS A 244 74.73 163.23 -26.38
C LYS A 244 74.94 161.82 -25.81
N GLU A 245 75.88 161.66 -24.89
CA GLU A 245 76.13 160.38 -24.22
C GLU A 245 75.02 160.01 -23.22
N VAL A 246 74.47 160.98 -22.50
CA VAL A 246 73.30 160.76 -21.62
C VAL A 246 72.08 160.37 -22.46
N ASN A 247 71.84 161.00 -23.62
CA ASN A 247 70.75 160.62 -24.50
C ASN A 247 70.92 159.20 -25.08
N ASN A 248 72.15 158.78 -25.41
CA ASN A 248 72.44 157.40 -25.83
C ASN A 248 72.28 156.40 -24.67
N ILE A 249 72.69 156.77 -23.45
CA ILE A 249 72.51 155.94 -22.25
C ILE A 249 71.02 155.79 -21.92
N ASP A 250 70.22 156.84 -22.08
CA ASP A 250 68.78 156.80 -21.85
C ASP A 250 68.07 155.94 -22.91
N GLN A 251 68.49 156.01 -24.18
CA GLN A 251 68.00 155.12 -25.24
C GLN A 251 68.38 153.65 -24.98
N LEU A 252 69.62 153.36 -24.57
CA LEU A 252 70.06 152.01 -24.23
C LEU A 252 69.35 151.47 -22.99
N LYS A 253 69.09 152.30 -21.98
CA LYS A 253 68.27 151.91 -20.82
C LYS A 253 66.83 151.61 -21.22
N GLN A 254 66.27 152.38 -22.16
CA GLN A 254 64.93 152.13 -22.67
C GLN A 254 64.87 150.82 -23.47
N GLN A 255 65.86 150.56 -24.33
CA GLN A 255 65.99 149.29 -25.06
C GLN A 255 66.24 148.11 -24.10
N LEU A 256 67.10 148.28 -23.09
CA LEU A 256 67.34 147.27 -22.07
C LEU A 256 66.07 147.01 -21.25
N GLY A 257 65.30 148.04 -20.92
CA GLY A 257 63.99 147.93 -20.28
C GLY A 257 63.02 147.10 -21.12
N LEU A 258 62.96 147.35 -22.43
CA LEU A 258 62.13 146.56 -23.37
C LEU A 258 62.58 145.10 -23.45
N VAL A 259 63.90 144.85 -23.54
CA VAL A 259 64.47 143.49 -23.57
C VAL A 259 64.19 142.76 -22.26
N VAL A 260 64.34 143.40 -21.10
CA VAL A 260 64.03 142.80 -19.80
C VAL A 260 62.54 142.47 -19.71
N THR A 261 61.64 143.36 -20.15
CA THR A 261 60.21 143.06 -20.16
C THR A 261 59.86 141.91 -21.11
N GLU A 262 60.56 141.78 -22.23
CA GLU A 262 60.35 140.68 -23.17
C GLU A 262 60.93 139.36 -22.65
N VAL A 263 62.07 139.40 -21.97
CA VAL A 263 62.64 138.23 -21.26
C VAL A 263 61.70 137.78 -20.15
N ASP A 264 61.12 138.68 -19.37
CA ASP A 264 60.13 138.33 -18.34
C ASP A 264 58.86 137.74 -18.96
N ARG A 265 58.40 138.26 -20.11
CA ARG A 265 57.26 137.73 -20.86
C ARG A 265 57.54 136.32 -21.37
N LEU A 266 58.70 136.11 -22.01
CA LEU A 266 59.14 134.81 -22.51
C LEU A 266 59.37 133.81 -21.37
N GLN A 267 59.93 134.23 -20.24
CA GLN A 267 60.10 133.36 -19.07
C GLN A 267 58.74 132.92 -18.52
N LYS A 268 57.74 133.81 -18.45
CA LYS A 268 56.37 133.44 -18.07
C LYS A 268 55.76 132.45 -19.07
N GLU A 269 55.96 132.65 -20.37
CA GLU A 269 55.46 131.75 -21.42
C GLU A 269 56.15 130.37 -21.35
N VAL A 270 57.47 130.32 -21.12
CA VAL A 270 58.23 129.09 -20.90
C VAL A 270 57.74 128.36 -19.66
N ASN A 271 57.54 129.07 -18.54
CA ASN A 271 57.02 128.47 -17.31
C ASN A 271 55.61 127.89 -17.51
N GLN A 272 54.73 128.59 -18.25
CA GLN A 272 53.41 128.08 -18.60
C GLN A 272 53.47 126.85 -19.50
N ARG A 273 54.34 126.85 -20.53
CA ARG A 273 54.53 125.70 -21.41
C ARG A 273 55.14 124.50 -20.67
N ASN A 274 56.07 124.73 -19.75
CA ASN A 274 56.63 123.66 -18.92
C ASN A 274 55.55 123.03 -18.03
N ALA A 275 54.70 123.84 -17.39
CA ALA A 275 53.56 123.32 -16.62
C ALA A 275 52.55 122.53 -17.49
N GLN A 276 52.34 122.96 -18.75
CA GLN A 276 51.53 122.20 -19.71
C GLN A 276 52.20 120.88 -20.13
N ILE A 277 53.52 120.89 -20.35
CA ILE A 277 54.31 119.69 -20.64
C ILE A 277 54.22 118.69 -19.49
N ASP A 278 54.35 119.14 -18.24
CA ASP A 278 54.22 118.28 -17.06
C ASP A 278 52.83 117.64 -16.99
N THR A 279 51.77 118.43 -17.22
CA THR A 279 50.38 117.95 -17.21
C THR A 279 50.14 116.92 -18.33
N LEU A 280 50.63 117.20 -19.55
CA LEU A 280 50.50 116.27 -20.68
C LEU A 280 51.31 115.00 -20.46
N THR A 281 52.50 115.11 -19.85
CA THR A 281 53.34 113.97 -19.50
C THR A 281 52.62 113.06 -18.50
N GLU A 282 52.00 113.64 -17.46
CA GLU A 282 51.21 112.88 -16.48
C GLU A 282 50.01 112.16 -17.15
N GLN A 283 49.32 112.83 -18.07
CA GLN A 283 48.22 112.21 -18.83
C GLN A 283 48.69 111.07 -19.74
N VAL A 284 49.83 111.24 -20.43
CA VAL A 284 50.40 110.19 -21.30
C VAL A 284 50.83 108.98 -20.48
N VAL A 285 51.47 109.18 -19.32
CA VAL A 285 51.84 108.09 -18.41
C VAL A 285 50.59 107.36 -17.91
N LYS A 286 49.57 108.10 -17.47
CA LYS A 286 48.30 107.52 -17.01
C LYS A 286 47.61 106.70 -18.11
N HIS A 287 47.50 107.23 -19.32
CA HIS A 287 46.89 106.52 -20.44
C HIS A 287 47.72 105.30 -20.86
N SER A 288 49.05 105.39 -20.81
CA SER A 288 49.92 104.24 -21.11
C SER A 288 49.72 103.10 -20.11
N LEU A 289 49.63 103.42 -18.81
CA LEU A 289 49.30 102.44 -17.77
C LEU A 289 47.92 101.82 -17.99
N GLN A 290 46.90 102.64 -18.28
CA GLN A 290 45.55 102.14 -18.58
C GLN A 290 45.50 101.25 -19.83
N MET A 291 46.30 101.55 -20.85
CA MET A 291 46.42 100.71 -22.05
C MET A 291 47.05 99.36 -21.71
N THR A 292 48.15 99.35 -20.95
CA THR A 292 48.78 98.09 -20.52
C THR A 292 47.85 97.22 -19.64
N GLU A 293 47.06 97.85 -18.77
CA GLU A 293 46.05 97.13 -17.97
C GLU A 293 44.96 96.54 -18.87
N LYS A 294 44.49 97.27 -19.88
CA LYS A 294 43.51 96.75 -20.85
C LYS A 294 44.09 95.60 -21.69
N ASP A 295 45.33 95.71 -22.14
CA ASP A 295 45.98 94.66 -22.94
C ASP A 295 46.16 93.37 -22.12
N THR A 296 46.52 93.47 -20.85
CA THR A 296 46.60 92.30 -19.96
C THR A 296 45.24 91.67 -19.70
N LEU A 297 44.19 92.47 -19.52
CA LEU A 297 42.82 91.97 -19.38
C LEU A 297 42.30 91.30 -20.67
N LEU A 298 42.60 91.87 -21.84
CA LEU A 298 42.24 91.29 -23.14
C LEU A 298 42.93 89.94 -23.34
N SER A 299 44.24 89.85 -23.07
CA SER A 299 44.98 88.60 -23.15
C SER A 299 44.42 87.52 -22.21
N LYS A 300 44.04 87.90 -20.98
CA LYS A 300 43.36 86.98 -20.06
C LYS A 300 42.00 86.53 -20.56
N ASN A 301 41.22 87.45 -21.14
CA ASN A 301 39.91 87.12 -21.72
C ASN A 301 40.04 86.20 -22.94
N GLU A 302 41.06 86.38 -23.79
CA GLU A 302 41.35 85.46 -24.90
C GLU A 302 41.71 84.06 -24.39
N GLY A 303 42.49 83.95 -23.30
CA GLY A 303 42.77 82.69 -22.64
C GLY A 303 41.50 81.96 -22.17
N LEU A 304 40.64 82.66 -21.43
CA LEU A 304 39.35 82.12 -20.97
C LEU A 304 38.42 81.73 -22.12
N LEU A 305 38.42 82.49 -23.21
CA LEU A 305 37.60 82.19 -24.39
C LEU A 305 38.06 80.91 -25.09
N ASN A 306 39.38 80.66 -25.12
CA ASN A 306 39.94 79.42 -25.64
C ASN A 306 39.63 78.22 -24.73
N GLU A 307 39.68 78.39 -23.40
CA GLU A 307 39.27 77.36 -22.44
C GLU A 307 37.78 76.99 -22.61
N LEU A 308 36.89 77.99 -22.65
CA LEU A 308 35.46 77.79 -22.89
C LEU A 308 35.18 77.08 -24.22
N LYS A 309 35.95 77.40 -25.27
CA LYS A 309 35.82 76.74 -26.58
C LYS A 309 36.23 75.27 -26.51
N ASN A 310 37.25 74.94 -25.73
CA ASN A 310 37.69 73.56 -25.52
C ASN A 310 36.67 72.77 -24.69
N GLU A 311 36.13 73.37 -23.62
CA GLU A 311 35.05 72.76 -22.83
C GLU A 311 33.81 72.51 -23.68
N LEU A 312 33.39 73.48 -24.51
CA LEU A 312 32.26 73.30 -25.42
C LEU A 312 32.46 72.13 -26.38
N LYS A 313 33.68 71.97 -26.90
CA LYS A 313 34.04 70.84 -27.78
C LYS A 313 33.98 69.50 -27.03
N ASP A 314 34.44 69.45 -25.79
CA ASP A 314 34.31 68.25 -24.93
C ASP A 314 32.83 67.93 -24.64
N TYR A 315 32.01 68.92 -24.31
CA TYR A 315 30.58 68.73 -24.11
C TYR A 315 29.87 68.22 -25.36
N GLN A 316 30.22 68.73 -26.54
CA GLN A 316 29.68 68.22 -27.81
C GLN A 316 30.06 66.75 -28.04
N ALA A 317 31.32 66.38 -27.81
CA ALA A 317 31.76 64.99 -27.95
C ALA A 317 31.04 64.05 -26.97
N ARG A 318 30.84 64.48 -25.72
CA ARG A 318 30.08 63.72 -24.71
C ARG A 318 28.59 63.58 -25.09
N LEU A 319 28.01 64.62 -25.69
CA LEU A 319 26.62 64.59 -26.15
C LEU A 319 26.44 63.60 -27.30
N GLU A 320 27.34 63.62 -28.29
CA GLU A 320 27.33 62.67 -29.42
C GLU A 320 27.49 61.23 -28.93
N LEU A 321 28.42 60.98 -28.00
CA LEU A 321 28.59 59.66 -27.37
C LEU A 321 27.33 59.23 -26.63
N GLY A 322 26.71 60.15 -25.88
CA GLY A 322 25.45 59.90 -25.17
C GLY A 322 24.32 59.49 -26.12
N GLN A 323 24.19 60.16 -27.26
CA GLN A 323 23.21 59.82 -28.30
C GLN A 323 23.48 58.43 -28.89
N GLN A 324 24.73 58.11 -29.22
CA GLN A 324 25.10 56.78 -29.72
C GLN A 324 24.76 55.69 -28.70
N LEU A 325 25.09 55.90 -27.43
CA LEU A 325 24.79 54.96 -26.35
C LEU A 325 23.27 54.74 -26.20
N MET A 326 22.47 55.81 -26.28
CA MET A 326 21.01 55.68 -26.25
C MET A 326 20.49 54.85 -27.43
N THR A 327 20.96 55.11 -28.65
CA THR A 327 20.52 54.31 -29.82
C THR A 327 20.91 52.83 -29.72
N GLU A 328 22.05 52.51 -29.11
CA GLU A 328 22.46 51.13 -28.88
C GLU A 328 21.58 50.45 -27.82
N LYS A 329 21.24 51.17 -26.75
CA LYS A 329 20.32 50.68 -25.71
C LYS A 329 18.92 50.46 -26.27
N ASP A 330 18.41 51.35 -27.12
CA ASP A 330 17.12 51.18 -27.79
C ASP A 330 17.10 49.91 -28.65
N ARG A 331 18.17 49.66 -29.42
CA ARG A 331 18.30 48.40 -30.18
C ARG A 331 18.38 47.17 -29.29
N ALA A 332 19.05 47.26 -28.13
CA ALA A 332 19.12 46.17 -27.18
C ALA A 332 17.75 45.88 -26.56
N ILE A 333 16.98 46.92 -26.23
CA ILE A 333 15.59 46.82 -25.76
C ILE A 333 14.72 46.14 -26.82
N GLU A 334 14.82 46.55 -28.07
CA GLU A 334 14.03 45.97 -29.18
C GLU A 334 14.33 44.47 -29.41
N ARG A 335 15.62 44.08 -29.28
CA ARG A 335 16.01 42.66 -29.30
C ARG A 335 15.45 41.88 -28.11
N LEU A 336 15.47 42.46 -26.91
CA LEU A 336 14.91 41.84 -25.71
C LEU A 336 13.39 41.68 -25.84
N ASP A 337 12.69 42.68 -26.33
CA ASP A 337 11.24 42.61 -26.58
C ASP A 337 10.91 41.51 -27.59
N THR A 338 11.67 41.41 -28.68
CA THR A 338 11.50 40.34 -29.67
C THR A 338 11.72 38.96 -29.05
N SER A 339 12.78 38.82 -28.24
CA SER A 339 13.10 37.56 -27.53
C SER A 339 11.99 37.20 -26.53
N LEU A 340 11.49 38.17 -25.78
CA LEU A 340 10.44 37.98 -24.78
C LEU A 340 9.11 37.59 -25.43
N ASN A 341 8.77 38.22 -26.56
CA ASN A 341 7.60 37.86 -27.35
C ASN A 341 7.70 36.44 -27.92
N ASN A 342 8.86 36.05 -28.45
CA ASN A 342 9.10 34.69 -28.92
C ASN A 342 8.99 33.67 -27.79
N LYS A 343 9.57 33.97 -26.62
CA LYS A 343 9.48 33.08 -25.45
C LYS A 343 8.05 32.97 -24.91
N SER A 344 7.30 34.07 -24.93
CA SER A 344 5.87 34.08 -24.59
C SER A 344 5.05 33.20 -25.53
N ALA A 345 5.31 33.26 -26.84
CA ALA A 345 4.69 32.39 -27.83
C ALA A 345 5.05 30.91 -27.61
N GLU A 346 6.33 30.60 -27.37
CA GLU A 346 6.80 29.24 -27.05
C GLU A 346 6.12 28.69 -25.79
N MET A 347 5.98 29.52 -24.74
CA MET A 347 5.30 29.14 -23.50
C MET A 347 3.81 28.87 -23.70
N LYS A 348 3.12 29.66 -24.53
CA LYS A 348 1.71 29.39 -24.89
C LYS A 348 1.57 28.05 -25.61
N MET A 349 2.45 27.76 -26.58
CA MET A 349 2.47 26.48 -27.29
C MET A 349 2.70 25.31 -26.34
N LYS A 350 3.72 25.39 -25.47
CA LYS A 350 4.00 24.34 -24.47
C LYS A 350 2.85 24.15 -23.48
N THR A 351 2.17 25.23 -23.09
CA THR A 351 0.99 25.15 -22.22
C THR A 351 -0.16 24.42 -22.92
N GLN A 352 -0.37 24.69 -24.21
CA GLN A 352 -1.38 24.01 -25.01
C GLN A 352 -1.04 22.53 -25.23
N GLU A 353 0.22 22.19 -25.50
CA GLU A 353 0.70 20.81 -25.58
C GLU A 353 0.49 20.06 -24.26
N ALA A 354 0.84 20.68 -23.13
CA ALA A 354 0.61 20.11 -21.81
C ALA A 354 -0.88 19.89 -21.53
N GLN A 355 -1.76 20.82 -21.90
CA GLN A 355 -3.20 20.65 -21.77
C GLN A 355 -3.72 19.48 -22.60
N LEU A 356 -3.28 19.35 -23.87
CA LEU A 356 -3.66 18.21 -24.72
C LEU A 356 -3.17 16.88 -24.14
N ALA A 357 -1.96 16.84 -23.57
CA ALA A 357 -1.43 15.65 -22.91
C ALA A 357 -2.22 15.27 -21.64
N VAL A 358 -2.65 16.26 -20.86
CA VAL A 358 -3.53 16.05 -19.70
C VAL A 358 -4.87 15.47 -20.14
N PHE A 359 -5.51 16.05 -21.16
CA PHE A 359 -6.77 15.52 -21.71
C PHE A 359 -6.63 14.06 -22.20
N ALA A 360 -5.52 13.72 -22.86
CA ALA A 360 -5.28 12.35 -23.30
C ALA A 360 -5.18 11.39 -22.10
N LYS A 361 -4.46 11.78 -21.04
CA LYS A 361 -4.36 10.98 -19.82
C LYS A 361 -5.67 10.84 -19.07
N ASP A 362 -6.52 11.88 -19.05
CA ASP A 362 -7.84 11.80 -18.43
C ASP A 362 -8.74 10.78 -19.14
N VAL A 363 -8.66 10.71 -20.48
CA VAL A 363 -9.36 9.67 -21.26
C VAL A 363 -8.84 8.28 -20.91
N ASP A 364 -7.52 8.08 -20.85
CA ASP A 364 -6.93 6.80 -20.45
C ASP A 364 -7.35 6.38 -19.03
N ILE A 365 -7.42 7.33 -18.10
CA ILE A 365 -7.90 7.11 -16.72
C ILE A 365 -9.35 6.63 -16.72
N ASP A 366 -10.22 7.23 -17.53
CA ASP A 366 -11.62 6.84 -17.61
C ASP A 366 -11.81 5.45 -18.26
N ASP A 367 -11.02 5.13 -19.28
CA ASP A 367 -10.99 3.79 -19.88
C ASP A 367 -10.53 2.72 -18.85
N LEU A 368 -9.47 3.01 -18.07
CA LEU A 368 -9.00 2.14 -17.00
C LEU A 368 -10.05 1.95 -15.88
N LYS A 369 -10.79 3.00 -15.52
CA LYS A 369 -11.90 2.88 -14.55
C LYS A 369 -13.01 1.97 -15.09
N ALA A 370 -13.35 2.10 -16.38
CA ALA A 370 -14.36 1.27 -17.01
C ALA A 370 -13.94 -0.21 -17.05
N GLU A 371 -12.68 -0.49 -17.38
CA GLU A 371 -12.12 -1.84 -17.34
C GLU A 371 -12.12 -2.43 -15.93
N LEU A 372 -11.73 -1.63 -14.92
CA LEU A 372 -11.75 -2.04 -13.52
C LEU A 372 -13.16 -2.44 -13.05
N GLU A 373 -14.18 -1.64 -13.40
CA GLU A 373 -15.57 -1.95 -13.06
C GLU A 373 -16.08 -3.21 -13.77
N LEU A 374 -15.66 -3.45 -15.01
CA LEU A 374 -15.96 -4.69 -15.72
C LEU A 374 -15.31 -5.89 -15.01
N LYS A 375 -14.04 -5.79 -14.63
CA LYS A 375 -13.33 -6.83 -13.89
C LYS A 375 -13.93 -7.11 -12.51
N LYS A 376 -14.41 -6.08 -11.79
CA LYS A 376 -15.15 -6.26 -10.53
C LYS A 376 -16.44 -7.05 -10.74
N LYS A 377 -17.19 -6.76 -11.80
CA LYS A 377 -18.42 -7.50 -12.15
C LYS A 377 -18.11 -8.96 -12.50
N GLU A 378 -17.08 -9.21 -13.31
CA GLU A 378 -16.62 -10.57 -13.61
C GLU A 378 -16.23 -11.32 -12.33
N ASN A 379 -15.46 -10.70 -11.43
CA ASN A 379 -15.07 -11.32 -10.17
C ASN A 379 -16.28 -11.62 -9.27
N SER A 380 -17.28 -10.73 -9.23
CA SER A 380 -18.53 -10.98 -8.51
C SER A 380 -19.32 -12.15 -9.11
N ALA A 381 -19.35 -12.29 -10.44
CA ALA A 381 -19.99 -13.41 -11.12
C ALA A 381 -19.27 -14.74 -10.80
N VAL A 382 -17.94 -14.76 -10.90
CA VAL A 382 -17.11 -15.92 -10.53
C VAL A 382 -17.30 -16.31 -9.07
N GLN A 383 -17.37 -15.33 -8.15
CA GLN A 383 -17.63 -15.61 -6.74
C GLN A 383 -19.01 -16.25 -6.50
N LYS A 384 -20.03 -15.82 -7.25
CA LYS A 384 -21.37 -16.44 -7.19
C LYS A 384 -21.34 -17.88 -7.71
N GLU A 385 -20.69 -18.12 -8.84
CA GLU A 385 -20.54 -19.46 -9.41
C GLU A 385 -19.78 -20.40 -8.47
N LEU A 386 -18.67 -19.92 -7.88
CA LEU A 386 -17.89 -20.67 -6.90
C LEU A 386 -18.74 -21.05 -5.68
N ASN A 387 -19.58 -20.13 -5.19
CA ASN A 387 -20.48 -20.40 -4.06
C ASN A 387 -21.53 -21.48 -4.40
N GLU A 388 -22.06 -21.48 -5.62
CA GLU A 388 -23.00 -22.52 -6.06
C GLU A 388 -22.29 -23.87 -6.22
N GLN A 389 -21.07 -23.89 -6.79
CA GLN A 389 -20.25 -25.11 -6.86
C GLN A 389 -19.91 -25.66 -5.46
N ILE A 390 -19.60 -24.80 -4.47
CA ILE A 390 -19.38 -25.22 -3.08
C ILE A 390 -20.64 -25.85 -2.49
N LYS A 391 -21.82 -25.31 -2.80
CA LYS A 391 -23.11 -25.85 -2.37
C LYS A 391 -23.38 -27.21 -3.00
N ASP A 392 -23.08 -27.38 -4.29
CA ASP A 392 -23.18 -28.67 -4.98
C ASP A 392 -22.22 -29.72 -4.39
N VAL A 393 -20.97 -29.35 -4.10
CA VAL A 393 -20.01 -30.23 -3.41
C VAL A 393 -20.53 -30.66 -2.04
N ARG A 394 -21.14 -29.74 -1.27
CA ARG A 394 -21.77 -30.10 0.03
C ARG A 394 -22.93 -31.06 -0.16
N ASN A 395 -23.78 -30.85 -1.17
CA ASN A 395 -24.90 -31.74 -1.48
C ASN A 395 -24.40 -33.15 -1.85
N LEU A 396 -23.40 -33.24 -2.74
CA LEU A 396 -22.77 -34.50 -3.12
C LEU A 396 -22.10 -35.20 -1.94
N THR A 397 -21.44 -34.44 -1.05
CA THR A 397 -20.84 -34.98 0.18
C THR A 397 -21.92 -35.60 1.08
N ASN A 398 -23.04 -34.90 1.27
CA ASN A 398 -24.17 -35.41 2.05
C ASN A 398 -24.80 -36.67 1.41
N GLU A 399 -24.91 -36.72 0.09
CA GLU A 399 -25.38 -37.90 -0.63
C GLU A 399 -24.41 -39.08 -0.49
N LEU A 400 -23.11 -38.82 -0.55
CA LEU A 400 -22.08 -39.83 -0.34
C LEU A 400 -22.16 -40.41 1.08
N ASP A 401 -22.37 -39.58 2.10
CA ASP A 401 -22.53 -40.04 3.48
C ASP A 401 -23.81 -40.86 3.66
N ARG A 402 -24.92 -40.46 3.03
CA ARG A 402 -26.15 -41.28 2.99
C ARG A 402 -25.91 -42.62 2.32
N LEU A 403 -25.18 -42.65 1.21
CA LEU A 403 -24.82 -43.89 0.51
C LEU A 403 -23.93 -44.79 1.36
N LYS A 404 -22.91 -44.24 2.02
CA LYS A 404 -22.07 -44.97 2.98
C LYS A 404 -22.92 -45.55 4.11
N GLY A 405 -23.85 -44.76 4.69
CA GLY A 405 -24.77 -45.24 5.71
C GLY A 405 -25.66 -46.39 5.23
N ARG A 406 -26.18 -46.33 3.99
CA ARG A 406 -26.93 -47.45 3.39
C ARG A 406 -26.06 -48.67 3.15
N TYR A 407 -24.83 -48.48 2.69
CA TYR A 407 -23.87 -49.56 2.47
C TYR A 407 -23.56 -50.29 3.79
N VAL A 408 -23.28 -49.56 4.87
CA VAL A 408 -23.06 -50.16 6.21
C VAL A 408 -24.27 -50.97 6.66
N LYS A 409 -25.49 -50.42 6.55
CA LYS A 409 -26.73 -51.17 6.90
C LYS A 409 -26.91 -52.43 6.05
N THR A 410 -26.61 -52.34 4.76
CA THR A 410 -26.68 -53.49 3.85
C THR A 410 -25.64 -54.54 4.21
N GLN A 411 -24.43 -54.11 4.58
CA GLN A 411 -23.36 -54.97 5.05
C GLN A 411 -23.73 -55.67 6.36
N GLU A 412 -24.27 -54.95 7.34
CA GLU A 412 -24.79 -55.51 8.60
C GLU A 412 -25.90 -56.54 8.34
N SER A 413 -26.85 -56.23 7.45
CA SER A 413 -27.90 -57.16 7.05
C SER A 413 -27.34 -58.42 6.37
N LEU A 414 -26.33 -58.26 5.53
CA LEU A 414 -25.68 -59.36 4.83
C LEU A 414 -24.87 -60.24 5.81
N ASP A 415 -24.19 -59.65 6.77
CA ASP A 415 -23.46 -60.38 7.80
C ASP A 415 -24.42 -61.11 8.77
N SER A 416 -25.57 -60.50 9.10
CA SER A 416 -26.66 -61.18 9.82
C SER A 416 -27.19 -62.38 9.05
N LYS A 417 -27.48 -62.23 7.75
CA LYS A 417 -27.90 -63.35 6.88
C LYS A 417 -26.83 -64.43 6.75
N ARG A 418 -25.55 -64.06 6.68
CA ARG A 418 -24.44 -65.03 6.68
C ARG A 418 -24.40 -65.83 7.97
N GLU A 419 -24.67 -65.19 9.10
CA GLU A 419 -24.73 -65.88 10.39
C GLU A 419 -25.93 -66.82 10.49
N GLU A 420 -27.09 -66.39 10.00
CA GLU A 420 -28.27 -67.26 9.86
C GLU A 420 -27.96 -68.47 8.95
N ILE A 421 -27.30 -68.27 7.81
CA ILE A 421 -26.84 -69.37 6.94
C ILE A 421 -25.87 -70.29 7.67
N ARG A 422 -24.95 -69.78 8.51
CA ARG A 422 -24.06 -70.63 9.32
C ARG A 422 -24.85 -71.47 10.31
N LYS A 423 -25.85 -70.89 10.99
CA LYS A 423 -26.75 -71.61 11.90
C LYS A 423 -27.50 -72.70 11.16
N LEU A 424 -28.19 -72.36 10.07
CA LEU A 424 -28.92 -73.30 9.23
C LEU A 424 -28.02 -74.41 8.68
N LYS A 425 -26.78 -74.10 8.29
CA LYS A 425 -25.80 -75.10 7.83
C LYS A 425 -25.42 -76.07 8.96
N THR A 426 -25.26 -75.56 10.18
CA THR A 426 -24.97 -76.39 11.36
C THR A 426 -26.16 -77.28 11.72
N GLU A 427 -27.37 -76.72 11.71
CA GLU A 427 -28.63 -77.47 11.90
C GLU A 427 -28.81 -78.54 10.81
N LEU A 428 -28.51 -78.23 9.55
CA LEU A 428 -28.58 -79.20 8.45
C LEU A 428 -27.58 -80.36 8.66
N VAL A 429 -26.37 -80.07 9.15
CA VAL A 429 -25.38 -81.11 9.49
C VAL A 429 -25.91 -81.99 10.63
N GLN A 430 -26.49 -81.39 11.68
CA GLN A 430 -27.14 -82.13 12.76
C GLN A 430 -28.30 -83.00 12.25
N ALA A 431 -29.17 -82.46 11.40
CA ALA A 431 -30.29 -83.19 10.80
C ALA A 431 -29.81 -84.36 9.92
N LYS A 432 -28.69 -84.20 9.19
CA LYS A 432 -28.05 -85.31 8.46
C LYS A 432 -27.50 -86.38 9.41
N GLY A 433 -26.92 -85.98 10.55
CA GLY A 433 -26.50 -86.88 11.62
C GLY A 433 -27.68 -87.69 12.17
N LEU A 434 -28.76 -87.01 12.55
CA LEU A 434 -30.00 -87.63 13.01
C LEU A 434 -30.63 -88.56 11.96
N ARG A 435 -30.56 -88.20 10.67
CA ARG A 435 -31.03 -89.07 9.58
C ARG A 435 -30.22 -90.36 9.48
N SER A 436 -28.89 -90.28 9.62
CA SER A 436 -28.02 -91.47 9.68
C SER A 436 -28.36 -92.36 10.88
N GLU A 437 -28.66 -91.75 12.03
CA GLU A 437 -29.10 -92.47 13.22
C GLU A 437 -30.49 -93.10 13.05
N ASN A 438 -31.42 -92.42 12.36
CA ASN A 438 -32.73 -92.95 12.03
C ASN A 438 -32.64 -94.14 11.05
N GLU A 439 -31.72 -94.12 10.08
CA GLU A 439 -31.46 -95.28 9.22
C GLU A 439 -30.86 -96.46 10.01
N LYS A 440 -29.98 -96.21 10.99
CA LYS A 440 -29.51 -97.26 11.92
C LYS A 440 -30.65 -97.83 12.76
N LEU A 441 -31.54 -96.98 13.28
CA LEU A 441 -32.72 -97.41 14.02
C LEU A 441 -33.69 -98.21 13.14
N LYS A 442 -33.84 -97.85 11.86
CA LYS A 442 -34.65 -98.59 10.89
C LYS A 442 -34.06 -99.97 10.61
N TYR A 443 -32.74 -100.07 10.46
CA TYR A 443 -32.04 -101.36 10.36
C TYR A 443 -32.26 -102.22 11.61
N PHE A 444 -32.12 -101.62 12.80
CA PHE A 444 -32.36 -102.30 14.08
C PHE A 444 -33.82 -102.74 14.24
N ASN A 445 -34.78 -101.91 13.84
CA ASN A 445 -36.21 -102.21 13.92
C ASN A 445 -36.60 -103.33 12.94
N ASN A 446 -36.00 -103.35 11.74
CA ASN A 446 -36.17 -104.47 10.79
C ASN A 446 -35.62 -105.78 11.35
N LYS A 447 -34.44 -105.74 11.99
CA LYS A 447 -33.89 -106.92 12.67
C LYS A 447 -34.82 -107.43 13.77
N ASN A 448 -35.29 -106.55 14.65
CA ASN A 448 -36.24 -106.91 15.71
C ASN A 448 -37.58 -107.41 15.15
N SER A 449 -38.05 -106.87 14.02
CA SER A 449 -39.26 -107.35 13.36
C SER A 449 -39.10 -108.77 12.83
N VAL A 450 -37.92 -109.14 12.31
CA VAL A 450 -37.61 -110.51 11.91
C VAL A 450 -37.58 -111.42 13.13
N GLU A 451 -36.89 -111.03 14.20
CA GLU A 451 -36.86 -111.80 15.46
C GLU A 451 -38.27 -111.95 16.09
N LEU A 452 -39.12 -110.93 15.98
CA LEU A 452 -40.52 -110.98 16.43
C LEU A 452 -41.34 -111.96 15.56
N GLU A 453 -41.12 -112.00 14.26
CA GLU A 453 -41.83 -112.90 13.35
C GLU A 453 -41.41 -114.36 13.56
N GLU A 454 -40.12 -114.60 13.83
CA GLU A 454 -39.62 -115.91 14.29
C GLU A 454 -40.26 -116.31 15.63
N ALA A 455 -40.38 -115.38 16.58
CA ALA A 455 -41.06 -115.64 17.85
C ALA A 455 -42.56 -115.93 17.64
N ARG A 456 -43.22 -115.25 16.71
CA ARG A 456 -44.63 -115.51 16.34
C ARG A 456 -44.81 -116.88 15.71
N GLN A 457 -43.89 -117.32 14.84
CA GLN A 457 -43.89 -118.68 14.29
C GLN A 457 -43.79 -119.73 15.39
N ARG A 458 -42.84 -119.58 16.33
CA ARG A 458 -42.72 -120.47 17.50
C ARG A 458 -44.01 -120.49 18.34
N LEU A 459 -44.63 -119.33 18.55
CA LEU A 459 -45.88 -119.23 19.30
C LEU A 459 -47.03 -119.96 18.58
N ASN A 460 -47.06 -119.92 17.24
CA ASN A 460 -48.04 -120.63 16.43
C ASN A 460 -47.81 -122.15 16.43
N GLU A 461 -46.54 -122.60 16.46
CA GLU A 461 -46.18 -124.00 16.68
C GLU A 461 -46.68 -124.48 18.05
N TYR A 462 -46.43 -123.71 19.12
CA TYR A 462 -46.97 -124.02 20.45
C TYR A 462 -48.49 -124.01 20.48
N ARG A 463 -49.15 -123.11 19.75
CA ARG A 463 -50.62 -123.09 19.62
C ARG A 463 -51.14 -124.36 18.94
N THR A 464 -50.44 -124.84 17.92
CA THR A 464 -50.77 -126.09 17.21
C THR A 464 -50.60 -127.30 18.13
N GLN A 465 -49.51 -127.32 18.91
CA GLN A 465 -49.30 -128.34 19.96
C GLN A 465 -50.41 -128.29 21.03
N MET A 466 -50.78 -127.09 21.50
CA MET A 466 -51.90 -126.88 22.44
C MET A 466 -53.23 -127.36 21.88
N SER A 467 -53.50 -127.14 20.59
CA SER A 467 -54.71 -127.67 19.93
C SER A 467 -54.71 -129.20 19.90
N GLY A 468 -53.55 -129.84 19.66
CA GLY A 468 -53.40 -131.29 19.75
C GLY A 468 -53.66 -131.82 21.16
N LEU A 469 -53.13 -131.13 22.18
CA LEU A 469 -53.39 -131.45 23.59
C LEU A 469 -54.88 -131.27 23.96
N GLN A 470 -55.54 -130.21 23.48
CA GLN A 470 -56.98 -129.99 23.69
C GLN A 470 -57.84 -131.11 23.07
N GLN A 471 -57.44 -131.64 21.91
CA GLN A 471 -58.11 -132.80 21.30
C GLN A 471 -57.96 -134.07 22.16
N MET A 472 -56.78 -134.28 22.75
CA MET A 472 -56.52 -135.36 23.70
C MET A 472 -57.36 -135.23 24.97
N VAL A 473 -57.45 -134.02 25.54
CA VAL A 473 -58.30 -133.74 26.71
C VAL A 473 -59.77 -134.02 26.39
N SER A 474 -60.28 -133.59 25.22
CA SER A 474 -61.65 -133.88 24.81
C SER A 474 -61.95 -135.38 24.65
N GLN A 475 -60.96 -136.18 24.22
CA GLN A 475 -61.08 -137.65 24.22
C GLN A 475 -61.13 -138.22 25.65
N LYS A 476 -60.33 -137.68 26.58
CA LYS A 476 -60.35 -138.07 27.99
C LYS A 476 -61.63 -137.65 28.72
N ASP A 477 -62.21 -136.50 28.40
CA ASP A 477 -63.50 -136.06 28.94
C ASP A 477 -64.66 -136.97 28.52
N LYS A 478 -64.62 -137.52 27.30
CA LYS A 478 -65.59 -138.55 26.85
C LYS A 478 -65.44 -139.87 27.60
N GLU A 479 -64.23 -140.20 28.04
CA GLU A 479 -63.93 -141.37 28.88
C GLU A 479 -64.43 -141.15 30.33
N ILE A 480 -64.24 -139.94 30.87
CA ILE A 480 -64.76 -139.50 32.16
C ILE A 480 -66.30 -139.48 32.17
N ALA A 481 -66.95 -139.04 31.10
CA ALA A 481 -68.41 -139.05 31.00
C ALA A 481 -69.01 -140.46 31.09
N LYS A 482 -68.36 -141.47 30.48
CA LYS A 482 -68.75 -142.89 30.61
C LYS A 482 -68.56 -143.43 32.03
N LEU A 483 -67.50 -142.99 32.73
CA LEU A 483 -67.26 -143.36 34.12
C LEU A 483 -68.28 -142.70 35.07
N ASN A 484 -68.60 -141.42 34.87
CA ASN A 484 -69.60 -140.70 35.67
C ASN A 484 -71.02 -141.24 35.49
N GLN A 485 -71.38 -141.72 34.29
CA GLN A 485 -72.64 -142.42 34.06
C GLN A 485 -72.75 -143.70 34.91
N LYS A 486 -71.64 -144.42 35.09
CA LYS A 486 -71.57 -145.63 35.91
C LYS A 486 -71.63 -145.32 37.41
N THR A 487 -71.04 -144.19 37.84
CA THR A 487 -71.12 -143.68 39.22
C THR A 487 -72.54 -143.24 39.59
N GLY A 488 -73.26 -142.57 38.69
CA GLY A 488 -74.65 -142.16 38.90
C GLY A 488 -75.60 -143.34 39.15
N GLN A 489 -75.45 -144.43 38.38
CA GLN A 489 -76.25 -145.65 38.57
C GLN A 489 -76.03 -146.34 39.93
N LEU A 490 -74.84 -146.19 40.52
CA LEU A 490 -74.53 -146.72 41.86
C LEU A 490 -75.06 -145.81 42.98
N GLN A 491 -75.10 -144.49 42.73
CA GLN A 491 -75.56 -143.50 43.71
C GLN A 491 -77.08 -143.46 43.86
N ASP A 492 -77.83 -143.69 42.77
CA ASP A 492 -79.30 -143.78 42.79
C ASP A 492 -79.81 -145.02 43.56
N LYS A 493 -79.08 -146.14 43.50
CA LYS A 493 -79.41 -147.34 44.30
C LYS A 493 -79.21 -147.12 45.79
N TYR A 494 -78.18 -146.36 46.19
CA TYR A 494 -77.88 -146.06 47.59
C TYR A 494 -78.90 -145.10 48.23
N GLU A 495 -79.32 -144.06 47.51
CA GLU A 495 -80.31 -143.09 48.02
C GLU A 495 -81.75 -143.64 48.09
N GLN A 496 -82.06 -144.72 47.35
CA GLN A 496 -83.36 -145.40 47.44
C GLN A 496 -83.52 -146.18 48.76
N GLU A 497 -82.51 -146.92 49.20
CA GLU A 497 -82.51 -147.65 50.48
C GLU A 497 -82.56 -146.71 51.70
N LYS A 498 -81.91 -145.55 51.61
CA LYS A 498 -81.87 -144.55 52.68
C LYS A 498 -83.23 -143.86 52.91
N ARG A 499 -84.06 -143.70 51.87
CA ARG A 499 -85.37 -143.04 51.94
C ARG A 499 -86.47 -143.91 52.56
N GLU A 500 -86.36 -145.24 52.48
CA GLU A 500 -87.34 -146.15 53.10
C GLU A 500 -87.14 -146.26 54.63
N ASN A 501 -85.89 -146.21 55.10
CA ASN A 501 -85.57 -146.30 56.54
C ASN A 501 -85.93 -145.01 57.33
N LEU A 502 -85.95 -143.85 56.68
CA LEU A 502 -86.32 -142.57 57.32
C LEU A 502 -87.84 -142.37 57.47
N LYS A 503 -88.65 -142.98 56.59
CA LYS A 503 -90.13 -142.87 56.59
C LYS A 503 -90.80 -143.52 57.82
N SER A 504 -90.29 -144.65 58.31
CA SER A 504 -90.88 -145.34 59.48
C SER A 504 -90.57 -144.68 60.84
N LYS A 505 -89.58 -143.79 60.95
CA LYS A 505 -89.21 -143.15 62.23
C LYS A 505 -89.87 -141.80 62.47
N GLN A 506 -90.26 -141.06 61.42
CA GLN A 506 -90.84 -139.72 61.56
C GLN A 506 -92.36 -139.72 61.78
N GLU A 507 -93.05 -140.84 61.58
CA GLU A 507 -94.48 -141.00 61.93
C GLU A 507 -94.75 -140.92 63.44
N VAL A 508 -93.76 -141.21 64.29
CA VAL A 508 -93.85 -141.07 65.76
C VAL A 508 -93.77 -139.59 66.20
N ALA A 509 -93.17 -138.71 65.40
CA ALA A 509 -93.01 -137.28 65.71
C ALA A 509 -94.26 -136.43 65.42
N ALA A 510 -95.27 -136.98 64.72
CA ALA A 510 -96.44 -136.24 64.24
C ALA A 510 -97.67 -136.26 65.16
N LEU A 511 -97.65 -137.01 66.28
CA LEU A 511 -98.78 -137.06 67.24
C LEU A 511 -98.65 -136.11 68.45
N ALA A 512 -97.46 -135.59 68.77
CA ALA A 512 -97.26 -134.81 70.01
C ALA A 512 -97.35 -133.27 69.85
N ASN A 513 -96.99 -132.69 68.69
CA ASN A 513 -96.97 -131.22 68.53
C ASN A 513 -98.22 -130.63 67.84
N LYS A 514 -99.19 -131.48 67.47
CA LYS A 514 -100.51 -131.06 66.95
C LYS A 514 -101.46 -130.50 68.03
N PHE A 515 -101.03 -130.42 69.30
CA PHE A 515 -101.86 -129.98 70.43
C PHE A 515 -101.58 -128.56 70.98
N LYS A 516 -100.56 -127.81 70.48
CA LYS A 516 -100.20 -126.50 71.10
C LYS A 516 -100.30 -125.25 70.21
N GLU A 517 -100.52 -125.37 68.90
CA GLU A 517 -100.78 -124.19 68.03
C GLU A 517 -102.26 -123.97 67.68
N LEU A 518 -103.18 -124.76 68.24
CA LEU A 518 -104.62 -124.47 68.28
C LEU A 518 -104.99 -123.35 69.28
N ARG A 519 -104.03 -122.52 69.75
CA ARG A 519 -104.31 -121.47 70.75
C ARG A 519 -103.98 -120.02 70.39
N ASN A 520 -103.03 -119.69 69.51
CA ASN A 520 -102.55 -118.30 69.43
C ASN A 520 -102.62 -117.60 68.07
N TRP A 521 -103.71 -117.86 67.35
CA TRP A 521 -104.38 -116.96 66.40
C TRP A 521 -104.98 -115.70 67.09
N SER A 522 -104.29 -115.14 68.10
CA SER A 522 -104.87 -114.15 69.02
C SER A 522 -104.29 -112.74 68.90
N THR A 523 -103.15 -112.51 68.24
CA THR A 523 -102.61 -111.14 68.21
C THR A 523 -101.56 -110.94 67.10
N GLU A 524 -101.76 -110.37 65.92
CA GLU A 524 -102.85 -109.62 65.24
C GLU A 524 -103.55 -108.50 66.03
N LYS A 525 -103.05 -108.17 67.22
CA LYS A 525 -103.46 -106.99 68.02
C LYS A 525 -102.34 -106.00 68.30
N VAL A 526 -101.08 -106.28 67.93
CA VAL A 526 -100.02 -105.25 67.98
C VAL A 526 -99.26 -105.14 66.63
N ARG A 527 -99.87 -105.52 65.49
CA ARG A 527 -100.92 -104.75 64.79
C ARG A 527 -100.47 -103.31 64.51
N LEU A 528 -100.67 -102.84 63.28
CA LEU A 528 -101.05 -101.46 62.90
C LEU A 528 -100.38 -100.27 63.64
N GLN A 529 -99.22 -100.44 64.30
CA GLN A 529 -98.60 -99.39 65.12
C GLN A 529 -97.30 -98.83 64.56
N LYS A 530 -96.69 -99.43 63.53
CA LYS A 530 -95.48 -98.84 62.93
C LYS A 530 -95.69 -98.18 61.56
N VAL A 531 -96.74 -98.54 60.85
CA VAL A 531 -97.16 -97.91 59.58
C VAL A 531 -97.71 -96.47 59.78
N ILE A 532 -97.91 -96.01 61.02
CA ILE A 532 -98.24 -94.60 61.36
C ILE A 532 -97.01 -93.67 61.32
N LYS A 533 -95.77 -94.20 61.38
CA LYS A 533 -94.57 -93.35 61.42
C LYS A 533 -94.10 -92.81 60.05
N ASP A 534 -94.76 -93.22 58.96
CA ASP A 534 -94.41 -92.85 57.57
C ASP A 534 -95.02 -91.50 57.08
N LYS A 535 -95.58 -90.62 57.93
CA LYS A 535 -96.22 -89.36 57.45
C LYS A 535 -95.78 -88.02 58.06
N GLU A 536 -94.81 -87.96 58.99
CA GLU A 536 -94.47 -86.68 59.69
C GLU A 536 -93.16 -85.99 59.29
N SER A 537 -92.15 -86.65 58.71
CA SER A 537 -90.85 -85.99 58.42
C SER A 537 -90.75 -85.33 57.04
N VAL A 538 -91.72 -85.57 56.15
CA VAL A 538 -91.73 -85.04 54.76
C VAL A 538 -92.25 -83.58 54.68
N VAL A 539 -92.84 -83.03 55.75
CA VAL A 539 -93.43 -81.67 55.73
C VAL A 539 -92.50 -80.59 56.32
N LYS A 540 -91.53 -80.94 57.19
CA LYS A 540 -90.80 -79.94 57.99
C LYS A 540 -89.61 -79.26 57.29
N THR A 541 -88.91 -79.91 56.37
CA THR A 541 -87.68 -79.33 55.78
C THR A 541 -87.92 -78.56 54.47
N LEU A 542 -89.11 -78.72 53.88
CA LEU A 542 -89.55 -77.90 52.74
C LEU A 542 -89.91 -76.46 53.15
N GLU A 543 -90.14 -76.18 54.45
CA GLU A 543 -90.37 -74.84 55.00
C GLU A 543 -89.05 -74.07 55.28
N GLU A 544 -87.94 -74.76 55.59
CA GLU A 544 -86.63 -74.13 55.84
C GLU A 544 -85.97 -73.60 54.54
N SER A 545 -86.40 -74.12 53.39
CA SER A 545 -85.94 -73.70 52.07
C SER A 545 -86.53 -72.35 51.59
N LEU A 546 -87.46 -71.73 52.33
CA LEU A 546 -88.10 -70.46 51.96
C LEU A 546 -87.64 -69.24 52.77
N GLU A 547 -86.90 -69.39 53.88
CA GLU A 547 -86.50 -68.27 54.76
C GLU A 547 -85.03 -67.81 54.59
N SER A 548 -84.11 -68.63 54.05
CA SER A 548 -82.74 -68.16 53.76
C SER A 548 -82.62 -67.39 52.44
N TYR A 549 -83.57 -67.57 51.51
CA TYR A 549 -83.71 -66.70 50.32
C TYR A 549 -84.03 -65.23 50.68
N ARG A 550 -84.33 -64.91 51.96
CA ARG A 550 -84.36 -63.54 52.50
C ARG A 550 -83.00 -63.01 52.97
N VAL A 551 -82.03 -63.87 53.29
CA VAL A 551 -80.69 -63.51 53.80
C VAL A 551 -79.70 -63.23 52.66
N GLU A 552 -79.82 -63.91 51.52
CA GLU A 552 -79.00 -63.66 50.31
C GLU A 552 -79.32 -62.34 49.60
N LEU A 553 -80.54 -61.79 49.77
CA LEU A 553 -80.95 -60.49 49.24
C LEU A 553 -80.38 -59.30 50.07
N ALA A 554 -80.04 -59.53 51.34
CA ALA A 554 -79.46 -58.52 52.23
C ALA A 554 -77.92 -58.39 52.09
N GLN A 555 -77.22 -59.46 51.70
CA GLN A 555 -75.76 -59.47 51.56
C GLN A 555 -75.25 -58.87 50.23
N THR A 556 -76.09 -58.86 49.19
CA THR A 556 -75.80 -58.16 47.92
C THR A 556 -75.94 -56.63 48.03
N THR A 557 -76.74 -56.14 48.98
CA THR A 557 -76.83 -54.70 49.34
C THR A 557 -75.59 -54.21 50.11
N GLN A 558 -74.86 -55.11 50.77
CA GLN A 558 -73.64 -54.79 51.53
C GLN A 558 -72.37 -54.80 50.65
N LYS A 559 -72.30 -55.64 49.60
CA LYS A 559 -71.19 -55.62 48.62
C LYS A 559 -71.17 -54.36 47.73
N PHE A 560 -72.30 -53.66 47.58
CA PHE A 560 -72.36 -52.35 46.92
C PHE A 560 -71.85 -51.21 47.83
N LYS A 561 -71.92 -51.37 49.17
CA LYS A 561 -71.38 -50.39 50.13
C LYS A 561 -69.85 -50.43 50.25
N ASP A 562 -69.22 -51.57 50.03
CA ASP A 562 -67.76 -51.70 50.14
C ASP A 562 -67.01 -51.25 48.87
N LYS A 563 -67.63 -51.33 47.69
CA LYS A 563 -67.11 -50.71 46.45
C LYS A 563 -67.28 -49.18 46.44
N ASN A 564 -68.21 -48.65 47.24
CA ASN A 564 -68.38 -47.22 47.51
C ASN A 564 -67.38 -46.67 48.55
N ARG A 565 -66.62 -47.53 49.25
CA ARG A 565 -65.50 -47.13 50.12
C ARG A 565 -64.18 -46.98 49.33
N GLU A 566 -63.94 -47.78 48.30
CA GLU A 566 -62.83 -47.57 47.35
C GLU A 566 -62.98 -46.26 46.54
N MET A 567 -64.23 -45.87 46.22
CA MET A 567 -64.49 -44.57 45.59
C MET A 567 -64.25 -43.38 46.54
N ARG A 568 -64.35 -43.56 47.86
CA ARG A 568 -64.02 -42.52 48.85
C ARG A 568 -62.51 -42.30 49.00
N ASP A 569 -61.69 -43.35 48.91
CA ASP A 569 -60.22 -43.22 48.97
C ASP A 569 -59.62 -42.56 47.71
N LEU A 570 -60.29 -42.70 46.56
CA LEU A 570 -59.97 -41.94 45.35
C LEU A 570 -60.44 -40.49 45.41
N ASN A 571 -61.58 -40.21 46.07
CA ASN A 571 -62.08 -38.85 46.27
C ASN A 571 -61.25 -38.06 47.31
N GLN A 572 -60.68 -38.74 48.32
CA GLN A 572 -59.79 -38.15 49.32
C GLN A 572 -58.40 -37.79 48.75
N ARG A 573 -57.99 -38.42 47.64
CA ARG A 573 -56.79 -38.03 46.86
C ARG A 573 -57.01 -36.82 45.95
N MET A 574 -58.22 -36.61 45.43
CA MET A 574 -58.58 -35.36 44.75
C MET A 574 -58.68 -34.18 45.73
N THR A 575 -59.22 -34.38 46.94
CA THR A 575 -59.27 -33.34 47.98
C THR A 575 -57.88 -32.87 48.43
N ASN A 576 -56.85 -33.72 48.32
CA ASN A 576 -55.46 -33.35 48.63
C ASN A 576 -54.72 -32.67 47.46
N MET A 577 -55.18 -32.82 46.21
CA MET A 577 -54.69 -31.99 45.08
C MET A 577 -55.41 -30.64 45.01
N GLU A 578 -56.69 -30.56 45.39
CA GLU A 578 -57.40 -29.28 45.58
C GLU A 578 -56.78 -28.45 46.70
N LYS A 579 -56.24 -29.09 47.75
CA LYS A 579 -55.47 -28.41 48.82
C LYS A 579 -54.14 -27.82 48.34
N THR A 580 -53.51 -28.40 47.32
CA THR A 580 -52.26 -27.90 46.71
C THR A 580 -52.52 -26.81 45.66
N LEU A 581 -53.70 -26.81 45.01
CA LEU A 581 -54.16 -25.70 44.16
C LEU A 581 -54.66 -24.50 44.98
N SER A 582 -55.28 -24.75 46.13
CA SER A 582 -55.70 -23.72 47.09
C SER A 582 -54.52 -23.04 47.82
N GLN A 583 -53.35 -23.68 47.88
CA GLN A 583 -52.11 -23.08 48.39
C GLN A 583 -51.37 -22.19 47.36
N LYS A 584 -51.58 -22.37 46.05
CA LYS A 584 -51.06 -21.46 45.00
C LYS A 584 -51.98 -20.29 44.67
N VAL A 585 -53.28 -20.39 44.97
CA VAL A 585 -54.23 -19.25 44.90
C VAL A 585 -54.00 -18.24 46.04
N ASN A 586 -53.43 -18.68 47.17
CA ASN A 586 -53.00 -17.81 48.27
C ASN A 586 -51.66 -17.08 48.03
N GLU A 587 -50.91 -17.43 46.99
CA GLU A 587 -49.72 -16.67 46.54
C GLU A 587 -50.10 -15.55 45.55
N ILE A 588 -51.28 -15.61 44.93
CA ILE A 588 -51.82 -14.56 44.05
C ILE A 588 -52.55 -13.47 44.88
N SER A 589 -53.11 -13.82 46.04
CA SER A 589 -53.64 -12.85 47.02
C SER A 589 -52.55 -12.06 47.77
N LEU A 590 -51.27 -12.40 47.58
CA LEU A 590 -50.10 -11.71 48.17
C LEU A 590 -49.44 -10.73 47.18
N GLN A 591 -49.89 -10.67 45.92
CA GLN A 591 -49.51 -9.64 44.95
C GLN A 591 -50.53 -8.47 44.89
N ASP A 592 -51.77 -8.66 45.37
CA ASP A 592 -52.76 -7.57 45.53
C ASP A 592 -52.52 -6.68 46.77
N LYS A 593 -51.70 -7.14 47.73
CA LYS A 593 -51.23 -6.33 48.87
C LYS A 593 -50.05 -5.39 48.52
N LYS A 594 -49.43 -5.53 47.34
CA LYS A 594 -48.41 -4.60 46.81
C LYS A 594 -49.00 -3.46 45.96
N MET A 595 -50.29 -3.52 45.63
CA MET A 595 -51.02 -2.45 44.91
C MET A 595 -51.69 -1.43 45.86
N THR A 596 -51.78 -1.71 47.16
CA THR A 596 -52.31 -0.77 48.17
C THR A 596 -51.22 0.07 48.84
N GLU A 597 -49.94 -0.22 48.58
CA GLU A 597 -48.76 0.50 49.10
C GLU A 597 -48.21 1.57 48.13
N LEU A 598 -48.77 1.69 46.92
CA LEU A 598 -48.50 2.75 45.94
C LEU A 598 -49.55 3.88 45.94
N LYS A 599 -50.41 3.93 46.95
CA LYS A 599 -51.38 5.02 47.20
C LYS A 599 -51.06 5.84 48.47
N ASN A 600 -50.04 5.44 49.23
CA ASN A 600 -49.59 6.09 50.47
C ASN A 600 -48.20 6.74 50.35
N ASN A 601 -47.83 7.20 49.14
CA ASN A 601 -46.71 8.12 48.90
C ASN A 601 -47.21 9.39 48.19
N LEU A 602 -48.17 10.09 48.80
CA LEU A 602 -48.52 11.46 48.42
C LEU A 602 -48.96 12.31 49.62
N GLN A 603 -48.26 12.22 50.76
CA GLN A 603 -48.52 13.12 51.89
C GLN A 603 -47.33 13.23 52.86
N THR A 604 -46.21 13.84 52.44
CA THR A 604 -45.29 14.63 53.29
C THR A 604 -44.11 15.21 52.48
N VAL A 605 -44.32 16.34 51.80
CA VAL A 605 -43.37 17.48 51.72
C VAL A 605 -44.21 18.71 51.37
N LYS A 606 -44.64 19.49 52.37
CA LYS A 606 -45.07 20.88 52.20
C LYS A 606 -45.20 21.56 53.57
N GLY A 607 -44.43 22.64 53.74
CA GLY A 607 -44.29 23.45 54.95
C GLY A 607 -42.81 23.50 55.32
N LYS A 608 -42.07 24.61 55.16
CA LYS A 608 -42.42 25.98 55.55
C LYS A 608 -41.75 27.00 54.63
N GLN A 609 -42.54 27.86 54.01
CA GLN A 609 -42.08 29.17 53.55
C GLN A 609 -43.24 30.12 53.78
N ASP A 610 -43.20 30.79 54.93
CA ASP A 610 -43.92 32.01 55.20
C ASP A 610 -43.05 32.82 56.15
N GLN A 611 -42.70 34.03 55.73
CA GLN A 611 -42.86 35.26 56.51
C GLN A 611 -42.32 36.44 55.70
N SER A 612 -43.21 37.02 54.90
CA SER A 612 -43.20 38.43 54.56
C SER A 612 -44.07 39.15 55.60
N SER A 613 -43.45 39.98 56.43
CA SER A 613 -44.11 41.11 57.09
C SER A 613 -43.06 42.02 57.71
N GLU A 614 -42.56 42.98 56.94
CA GLU A 614 -42.13 44.30 57.43
C GLU A 614 -41.81 45.21 56.22
N THR A 615 -42.88 45.53 55.50
CA THR A 615 -42.93 46.53 54.44
C THR A 615 -43.58 47.78 55.01
N ASN A 616 -42.79 48.69 55.61
CA ASN A 616 -43.22 50.09 55.77
C ASN A 616 -42.09 51.11 55.95
N ASP A 617 -40.87 50.72 56.34
CA ASP A 617 -39.73 51.67 56.40
C ASP A 617 -38.84 51.65 55.13
N ARG A 618 -39.14 50.73 54.19
CA ARG A 618 -38.36 50.51 52.96
C ARG A 618 -38.81 51.40 51.80
N ASN A 619 -39.94 52.10 51.92
CA ASN A 619 -40.52 52.86 50.81
C ASN A 619 -39.87 54.25 50.64
N ASP A 620 -39.40 54.87 51.72
CA ASP A 620 -38.76 56.19 51.67
C ASP A 620 -37.30 56.15 51.17
N ASP A 621 -36.56 55.08 51.48
CA ASP A 621 -35.22 54.84 50.93
C ASP A 621 -35.27 54.41 49.46
N LEU A 622 -36.31 53.67 49.05
CA LEU A 622 -36.55 53.32 47.65
C LEU A 622 -36.88 54.56 46.80
N GLN A 623 -37.53 55.60 47.37
CA GLN A 623 -37.85 56.84 46.65
C GLN A 623 -36.60 57.72 46.37
N LYS A 624 -35.61 57.68 47.27
CA LYS A 624 -34.30 58.33 47.10
C LYS A 624 -33.40 57.58 46.11
N GLU A 625 -33.42 56.25 46.15
CA GLU A 625 -32.76 55.40 45.15
C GLU A 625 -33.40 55.57 43.75
N PHE A 626 -34.73 55.74 43.67
CA PHE A 626 -35.44 55.99 42.41
C PHE A 626 -35.02 57.31 41.77
N SER A 627 -34.81 58.37 42.55
CA SER A 627 -34.33 59.66 42.04
C SER A 627 -32.89 59.59 41.50
N LYS A 628 -32.00 58.85 42.18
CA LYS A 628 -30.63 58.60 41.68
C LYS A 628 -30.62 57.71 40.44
N MET A 629 -31.50 56.71 40.37
CA MET A 629 -31.68 55.91 39.16
C MET A 629 -32.24 56.72 37.99
N GLN A 630 -33.13 57.68 38.23
CA GLN A 630 -33.68 58.56 37.20
C GLN A 630 -32.58 59.45 36.57
N ASP A 631 -31.67 59.99 37.39
CA ASP A 631 -30.53 60.79 36.92
C ASP A 631 -29.51 59.93 36.15
N LEU A 632 -29.24 58.71 36.62
CA LEU A 632 -28.37 57.76 35.92
C LEU A 632 -29.00 57.29 34.59
N LEU A 633 -30.33 57.15 34.54
CA LEU A 633 -31.08 56.80 33.33
C LEU A 633 -30.97 57.92 32.28
N ASN A 634 -31.08 59.17 32.72
CA ASN A 634 -30.93 60.34 31.83
C ASN A 634 -29.49 60.45 31.30
N GLN A 635 -28.49 60.17 32.13
CA GLN A 635 -27.08 60.13 31.70
C GLN A 635 -26.82 58.98 30.71
N LYS A 636 -27.38 57.79 30.97
CA LYS A 636 -27.25 56.64 30.06
C LYS A 636 -28.00 56.82 28.75
N ASN A 637 -29.12 57.53 28.75
CA ASN A 637 -29.85 57.88 27.52
C ASN A 637 -29.05 58.85 26.63
N ALA A 638 -28.28 59.77 27.21
CA ALA A 638 -27.38 60.63 26.44
C ALA A 638 -26.22 59.84 25.79
N GLU A 639 -25.66 58.87 26.52
CA GLU A 639 -24.62 57.96 26.01
C GLU A 639 -25.16 56.99 24.94
N ILE A 640 -26.42 56.58 25.05
CA ILE A 640 -27.13 55.81 24.01
C ILE A 640 -27.29 56.63 22.73
N GLU A 641 -27.59 57.92 22.83
CA GLU A 641 -27.75 58.79 21.66
C GLU A 641 -26.43 59.04 20.92
N GLU A 642 -25.32 59.19 21.66
CA GLU A 642 -23.98 59.27 21.09
C GLU A 642 -23.59 57.96 20.38
N ASN A 643 -23.90 56.82 20.99
CA ASN A 643 -23.69 55.51 20.38
C ASN A 643 -24.57 55.29 19.13
N HIS A 644 -25.80 55.80 19.09
CA HIS A 644 -26.65 55.74 17.89
C HIS A 644 -26.04 56.53 16.72
N GLN A 645 -25.40 57.67 16.98
CA GLN A 645 -24.70 58.42 15.93
C GLN A 645 -23.48 57.68 15.38
N VAL A 646 -22.73 56.98 16.25
CA VAL A 646 -21.61 56.12 15.83
C VAL A 646 -22.10 54.92 15.02
N ILE A 647 -23.18 54.27 15.45
CA ILE A 647 -23.81 53.15 14.73
C ILE A 647 -24.29 53.61 13.35
N ALA A 648 -24.95 54.77 13.23
CA ALA A 648 -25.40 55.31 11.95
C ALA A 648 -24.24 55.59 10.98
N LYS A 649 -23.08 56.03 11.50
CA LYS A 649 -21.86 56.24 10.69
C LYS A 649 -21.27 54.91 10.22
N LEU A 650 -21.18 53.92 11.10
CA LEU A 650 -20.70 52.57 10.77
C LEU A 650 -21.63 51.84 9.79
N GLU A 651 -22.95 52.00 9.89
CA GLU A 651 -23.91 51.45 8.94
C GLU A 651 -23.75 52.05 7.54
N LYS A 652 -23.43 53.35 7.45
CA LYS A 652 -23.16 54.02 6.18
C LYS A 652 -21.86 53.53 5.54
N GLU A 653 -20.82 53.31 6.34
CA GLU A 653 -19.55 52.74 5.88
C GLU A 653 -19.72 51.26 5.47
N ALA A 654 -20.47 50.47 6.24
CA ALA A 654 -20.79 49.08 5.93
C ALA A 654 -21.62 48.95 4.63
N LYS A 655 -22.60 49.83 4.41
CA LYS A 655 -23.33 49.90 3.13
C LYS A 655 -22.41 50.26 1.96
N THR A 656 -21.44 51.14 2.17
CA THR A 656 -20.48 51.55 1.13
C THR A 656 -19.50 50.42 0.78
N ILE A 657 -19.07 49.63 1.76
CA ILE A 657 -18.21 48.44 1.56
C ILE A 657 -19.00 47.31 0.90
N SER A 658 -20.25 47.08 1.30
CA SER A 658 -21.14 46.08 0.71
C SER A 658 -21.41 46.34 -0.78
N VAL A 659 -21.68 47.59 -1.16
CA VAL A 659 -21.90 47.96 -2.57
C VAL A 659 -20.63 47.81 -3.43
N LYS A 660 -19.44 48.04 -2.86
CA LYS A 660 -18.17 47.83 -3.57
C LYS A 660 -17.85 46.35 -3.77
N ASN A 661 -17.99 45.52 -2.73
CA ASN A 661 -17.71 44.09 -2.81
C ASN A 661 -18.67 43.36 -3.75
N THR A 662 -19.97 43.68 -3.69
CA THR A 662 -20.99 43.07 -4.57
C THR A 662 -20.79 43.42 -6.04
N ALA A 663 -20.26 44.60 -6.37
CA ALA A 663 -19.98 44.99 -7.76
C ALA A 663 -18.76 44.27 -8.36
N THR A 664 -17.72 44.00 -7.58
CA THR A 664 -16.56 43.20 -8.00
C THR A 664 -16.90 41.70 -8.08
N GLU A 665 -17.60 41.17 -7.08
CA GLU A 665 -18.01 39.76 -7.04
C GLU A 665 -18.98 39.43 -8.19
N ALA A 666 -19.93 40.31 -8.51
CA ALA A 666 -20.85 40.09 -9.63
C ALA A 666 -20.15 40.02 -11.01
N LYS A 667 -18.99 40.67 -11.16
CA LYS A 667 -18.21 40.67 -12.40
C LYS A 667 -17.39 39.38 -12.54
N ASP A 668 -16.81 38.92 -11.44
CA ASP A 668 -16.06 37.67 -11.40
C ASP A 668 -16.98 36.45 -11.48
N VAL A 669 -18.12 36.47 -10.78
CA VAL A 669 -19.15 35.41 -10.85
C VAL A 669 -19.64 35.23 -12.27
N LYS A 670 -19.97 36.31 -13.01
CA LYS A 670 -20.37 36.20 -14.43
C LYS A 670 -19.26 35.63 -15.33
N SER A 671 -17.99 35.94 -15.04
CA SER A 671 -16.85 35.38 -15.76
C SER A 671 -16.71 33.87 -15.52
N TYR A 672 -16.90 33.43 -14.26
CA TYR A 672 -16.86 32.02 -13.89
C TYR A 672 -18.09 31.24 -14.40
N GLU A 673 -19.29 31.80 -14.33
CA GLU A 673 -20.51 31.21 -14.90
C GLU A 673 -20.35 30.91 -16.39
N LYS A 674 -19.74 31.85 -17.15
CA LYS A 674 -19.46 31.65 -18.57
C LYS A 674 -18.44 30.52 -18.81
N LYS A 675 -17.39 30.44 -18.00
CA LYS A 675 -16.40 29.34 -18.09
C LYS A 675 -17.02 27.99 -17.73
N ILE A 676 -17.85 27.95 -16.68
CA ILE A 676 -18.58 26.76 -16.26
C ILE A 676 -19.55 26.30 -17.36
N GLY A 677 -20.28 27.22 -17.99
CA GLY A 677 -21.15 26.90 -19.14
C GLY A 677 -20.39 26.23 -20.28
N ASN A 678 -19.23 26.78 -20.67
CA ASN A 678 -18.39 26.19 -21.70
C ASN A 678 -17.88 24.79 -21.34
N TYR A 679 -17.53 24.54 -20.06
CA TYR A 679 -17.11 23.21 -19.60
C TYR A 679 -18.27 22.22 -19.58
N ILE A 680 -19.49 22.65 -19.21
CA ILE A 680 -20.69 21.79 -19.26
C ILE A 680 -20.95 21.33 -20.69
N GLU A 681 -20.86 22.23 -21.68
CA GLU A 681 -21.02 21.88 -23.09
C GLU A 681 -19.94 20.88 -23.57
N GLN A 682 -18.67 21.06 -23.16
CA GLN A 682 -17.60 20.11 -23.48
C GLN A 682 -17.84 18.73 -22.85
N ILE A 683 -18.26 18.69 -21.58
CA ILE A 683 -18.58 17.44 -20.88
C ILE A 683 -19.74 16.73 -21.56
N GLN A 684 -20.80 17.44 -21.95
CA GLN A 684 -21.91 16.84 -22.70
C GLN A 684 -21.47 16.30 -24.07
N GLY A 685 -20.62 17.04 -24.79
CA GLY A 685 -20.05 16.56 -26.05
C GLY A 685 -19.20 15.29 -25.88
N GLN A 686 -18.48 15.16 -24.77
CA GLN A 686 -17.72 13.94 -24.44
C GLN A 686 -18.66 12.78 -24.03
N GLN A 687 -19.69 13.05 -23.21
CA GLN A 687 -20.69 12.05 -22.83
C GLN A 687 -21.38 11.43 -24.06
N ASP A 688 -21.73 12.24 -25.06
CA ASP A 688 -22.33 11.75 -26.30
C ASP A 688 -21.37 10.86 -27.12
N ARG A 689 -20.07 11.20 -27.15
CA ARG A 689 -19.05 10.37 -27.79
C ARG A 689 -18.87 9.04 -27.05
N ILE A 690 -18.82 9.07 -25.72
CA ILE A 690 -18.75 7.87 -24.87
C ILE A 690 -19.98 6.99 -25.11
N LYS A 691 -21.18 7.58 -25.22
CA LYS A 691 -22.42 6.84 -25.49
C LYS A 691 -22.38 6.13 -26.85
N LYS A 692 -21.86 6.80 -27.90
CA LYS A 692 -21.66 6.18 -29.22
C LYS A 692 -20.66 5.03 -29.17
N LYS A 693 -19.49 5.24 -28.55
CA LYS A 693 -18.48 4.17 -28.39
C LYS A 693 -19.01 2.99 -27.57
N SER A 694 -19.78 3.26 -26.51
CA SER A 694 -20.40 2.20 -25.69
C SER A 694 -21.37 1.35 -26.52
N GLN A 695 -22.15 1.95 -27.41
CA GLN A 695 -23.02 1.20 -28.32
C GLN A 695 -22.22 0.35 -29.32
N GLU A 696 -21.07 0.84 -29.79
CA GLU A 696 -20.17 0.08 -30.66
C GLU A 696 -19.54 -1.12 -29.94
N ILE A 697 -19.13 -0.95 -28.67
CA ILE A 697 -18.64 -2.06 -27.83
C ILE A 697 -19.74 -3.13 -27.65
N VAL A 698 -21.00 -2.74 -27.46
CA VAL A 698 -22.12 -3.69 -27.37
C VAL A 698 -22.24 -4.50 -28.67
N ARG A 699 -22.20 -3.85 -29.84
CA ARG A 699 -22.24 -4.55 -31.14
C ARG A 699 -21.05 -5.49 -31.33
N LEU A 700 -19.85 -5.09 -30.87
CA LEU A 700 -18.67 -5.94 -30.95
C LEU A 700 -18.78 -7.16 -30.02
N LYS A 701 -19.36 -7.00 -28.81
CA LYS A 701 -19.64 -8.11 -27.91
C LYS A 701 -20.63 -9.10 -28.51
N GLU A 702 -21.73 -8.61 -29.09
CA GLU A 702 -22.71 -9.47 -29.78
C GLU A 702 -22.05 -10.30 -30.89
N ARG A 703 -21.15 -9.68 -31.67
CA ARG A 703 -20.40 -10.36 -32.73
C ARG A 703 -19.39 -11.38 -32.20
N ILE A 704 -18.76 -11.12 -31.06
CA ILE A 704 -17.88 -12.09 -30.37
C ILE A 704 -18.69 -13.28 -29.86
N ASP A 705 -19.86 -13.04 -29.26
CA ASP A 705 -20.74 -14.09 -28.76
C ASP A 705 -21.24 -14.98 -29.91
N GLU A 706 -21.56 -14.39 -31.06
CA GLU A 706 -21.92 -15.12 -32.28
C GLU A 706 -20.75 -16.00 -32.79
N GLN A 707 -19.52 -15.46 -32.81
CA GLN A 707 -18.34 -16.25 -33.18
C GLN A 707 -18.05 -17.39 -32.19
N ASN A 708 -18.24 -17.15 -30.89
CA ASN A 708 -18.09 -18.18 -29.87
C ASN A 708 -19.15 -19.27 -30.01
N HIS A 709 -20.38 -18.91 -30.38
CA HIS A 709 -21.43 -19.88 -30.69
C HIS A 709 -21.04 -20.77 -31.88
N LEU A 710 -20.55 -20.16 -32.97
CA LEU A 710 -20.06 -20.89 -34.15
C LEU A 710 -18.88 -21.82 -33.82
N LEU A 711 -17.92 -21.36 -33.00
CA LEU A 711 -16.80 -22.19 -32.52
C LEU A 711 -17.29 -23.38 -31.69
N THR A 712 -18.26 -23.14 -30.80
CA THR A 712 -18.86 -24.19 -29.99
C THR A 712 -19.54 -25.24 -30.87
N GLN A 713 -20.25 -24.81 -31.92
CA GLN A 713 -20.89 -25.71 -32.88
C GLN A 713 -19.85 -26.51 -33.67
N ARG A 714 -18.79 -25.85 -34.15
CA ARG A 714 -17.68 -26.51 -34.86
C ARG A 714 -16.96 -27.53 -33.98
N ASN A 715 -16.79 -27.26 -32.70
CA ASN A 715 -16.22 -28.21 -31.74
C ASN A 715 -17.13 -29.43 -31.51
N LYS A 716 -18.45 -29.24 -31.49
CA LYS A 716 -19.39 -30.37 -31.47
C LYS A 716 -19.25 -31.23 -32.73
N ASP A 717 -19.16 -30.60 -33.90
CA ASP A 717 -18.99 -31.31 -35.18
C ASP A 717 -17.65 -32.07 -35.23
N LEU A 718 -16.57 -31.46 -34.77
CA LEU A 718 -15.26 -32.14 -34.65
C LEU A 718 -15.32 -33.35 -33.72
N LYS A 719 -16.00 -33.25 -32.59
CA LYS A 719 -16.19 -34.37 -31.67
C LYS A 719 -17.01 -35.50 -32.30
N ILE A 720 -18.01 -35.16 -33.11
CA ILE A 720 -18.76 -36.15 -33.90
C ILE A 720 -17.82 -36.83 -34.91
N GLN A 721 -16.96 -36.08 -35.59
CA GLN A 721 -15.98 -36.64 -36.53
C GLN A 721 -14.95 -37.52 -35.83
N GLU A 722 -14.41 -37.11 -34.68
CA GLU A 722 -13.51 -37.94 -33.88
C GLU A 722 -14.16 -39.27 -33.48
N ASN A 723 -15.43 -39.23 -33.06
CA ASN A 723 -16.17 -40.44 -32.72
C ASN A 723 -16.36 -41.35 -33.94
N LYS A 724 -16.63 -40.79 -35.12
CA LYS A 724 -16.69 -41.54 -36.38
C LYS A 724 -15.34 -42.16 -36.72
N ILE A 725 -14.24 -41.42 -36.58
CA ILE A 725 -12.87 -41.93 -36.80
C ILE A 725 -12.59 -43.09 -35.85
N LYS A 726 -12.87 -42.95 -34.55
CA LYS A 726 -12.72 -44.05 -33.57
C LYS A 726 -13.55 -45.28 -33.92
N GLN A 727 -14.77 -45.09 -34.44
CA GLN A 727 -15.59 -46.19 -34.93
C GLN A 727 -14.97 -46.85 -36.18
N PHE A 728 -14.44 -46.08 -37.12
CA PHE A 728 -13.70 -46.60 -38.28
C PHE A 728 -12.45 -47.36 -37.86
N GLU A 729 -11.66 -46.84 -36.92
CA GLU A 729 -10.47 -47.51 -36.38
C GLU A 729 -10.84 -48.83 -35.70
N LYS A 730 -11.92 -48.83 -34.91
CA LYS A 730 -12.46 -50.06 -34.31
C LYS A 730 -12.89 -51.05 -35.38
N GLY A 731 -13.56 -50.58 -36.44
CA GLY A 731 -13.92 -51.39 -37.60
C GLY A 731 -12.70 -51.96 -38.33
N ILE A 732 -11.62 -51.20 -38.50
CA ILE A 732 -10.37 -51.69 -39.10
C ILE A 732 -9.72 -52.76 -38.22
N VAL A 733 -9.73 -52.60 -36.90
CA VAL A 733 -9.19 -53.60 -35.96
C VAL A 733 -10.03 -54.88 -35.96
N GLU A 734 -11.36 -54.76 -35.98
CA GLU A 734 -12.28 -55.90 -36.11
C GLU A 734 -12.12 -56.59 -37.47
N ASN A 735 -11.95 -55.85 -38.56
CA ASN A 735 -11.70 -56.40 -39.89
C ASN A 735 -10.32 -57.09 -39.99
N LYS A 736 -9.30 -56.57 -39.30
CA LYS A 736 -8.00 -57.26 -39.14
C LYS A 736 -8.11 -58.54 -38.32
N LYS A 737 -9.01 -58.61 -37.33
CA LYS A 737 -9.30 -59.84 -36.59
C LYS A 737 -10.04 -60.85 -37.48
N LEU A 738 -11.05 -60.40 -38.21
CA LEU A 738 -11.78 -61.23 -39.18
C LEU A 738 -10.85 -61.78 -40.27
N SER A 739 -9.94 -60.98 -40.83
CA SER A 739 -8.94 -61.45 -41.79
C SER A 739 -7.95 -62.47 -41.19
N LYS A 740 -7.58 -62.33 -39.90
CA LYS A 740 -6.78 -63.35 -39.20
C LYS A 740 -7.58 -64.62 -38.95
N ASP A 741 -8.86 -64.50 -38.61
CA ASP A 741 -9.75 -65.65 -38.38
C ASP A 741 -10.14 -66.34 -39.70
N GLU A 742 -10.23 -65.62 -40.82
CA GLU A 742 -10.38 -66.18 -42.17
C GLU A 742 -9.12 -66.94 -42.59
N ASN A 743 -7.92 -66.37 -42.42
CA ASN A 743 -6.68 -67.10 -42.67
C ASN A 743 -6.55 -68.35 -41.78
N ARG A 744 -6.98 -68.25 -40.51
CA ARG A 744 -6.98 -69.39 -39.58
C ARG A 744 -8.03 -70.43 -39.96
N ASN A 745 -9.19 -70.02 -40.49
CA ASN A 745 -10.23 -70.93 -40.98
C ASN A 745 -9.82 -71.59 -42.29
N GLU A 746 -9.04 -70.91 -43.14
CA GLU A 746 -8.46 -71.48 -44.35
C GLU A 746 -7.35 -72.49 -43.99
N GLU A 747 -6.48 -72.17 -43.03
CA GLU A 747 -5.53 -73.14 -42.44
C GLU A 747 -6.25 -74.34 -41.82
N ILE A 748 -7.37 -74.14 -41.12
CA ILE A 748 -8.19 -75.23 -40.57
C ILE A 748 -8.82 -76.06 -41.69
N ARG A 749 -9.25 -75.44 -42.80
CA ARG A 749 -9.75 -76.15 -43.99
C ARG A 749 -8.66 -76.98 -44.64
N GLU A 750 -7.47 -76.43 -44.83
CA GLU A 750 -6.32 -77.16 -45.38
C GLU A 750 -5.91 -78.31 -44.46
N VAL A 751 -5.84 -78.09 -43.15
CA VAL A 751 -5.55 -79.15 -42.17
C VAL A 751 -6.65 -80.21 -42.16
N LYS A 752 -7.92 -79.84 -42.36
CA LYS A 752 -9.02 -80.80 -42.47
C LYS A 752 -8.92 -81.64 -43.75
N LEU A 753 -8.63 -81.01 -44.89
CA LEU A 753 -8.38 -81.69 -46.17
C LEU A 753 -7.17 -82.63 -46.08
N LEU A 754 -6.09 -82.20 -45.43
CA LEU A 754 -4.92 -83.03 -45.17
C LEU A 754 -5.24 -84.20 -44.22
N ARG A 755 -6.09 -84.00 -43.20
CA ARG A 755 -6.53 -85.09 -42.33
C ARG A 755 -7.41 -86.10 -43.08
N GLU A 756 -8.33 -85.63 -43.92
CA GLU A 756 -9.16 -86.48 -44.77
C GLU A 756 -8.28 -87.29 -45.75
N ARG A 757 -7.28 -86.65 -46.36
CA ARG A 757 -6.27 -87.31 -47.21
C ARG A 757 -5.44 -88.35 -46.44
N VAL A 758 -5.06 -88.06 -45.19
CA VAL A 758 -4.34 -89.01 -44.32
C VAL A 758 -5.24 -90.20 -43.96
N VAL A 759 -6.54 -89.99 -43.77
CA VAL A 759 -7.50 -91.08 -43.53
C VAL A 759 -7.66 -91.93 -44.79
N GLU A 760 -7.80 -91.33 -45.97
CA GLU A 760 -7.77 -92.04 -47.26
C GLU A 760 -6.50 -92.88 -47.40
N LEU A 761 -5.32 -92.27 -47.23
CA LEU A 761 -4.04 -92.97 -47.32
C LEU A 761 -3.90 -94.09 -46.29
N LYS A 762 -4.48 -93.93 -45.09
CA LYS A 762 -4.50 -94.98 -44.06
C LYS A 762 -5.42 -96.14 -44.46
N THR A 763 -6.52 -95.85 -45.14
CA THR A 763 -7.46 -96.85 -45.67
C THR A 763 -6.84 -97.61 -46.84
N ASP A 764 -6.13 -96.90 -47.72
CA ASP A 764 -5.34 -97.47 -48.81
C ASP A 764 -4.21 -98.35 -48.27
N LEU A 765 -3.49 -97.90 -47.23
CA LEU A 765 -2.46 -98.68 -46.54
C LEU A 765 -3.03 -99.97 -45.93
N GLU A 766 -4.21 -99.91 -45.31
CA GLU A 766 -4.84 -101.09 -44.73
C GLU A 766 -5.32 -102.05 -45.83
N THR A 767 -5.78 -101.52 -46.97
CA THR A 767 -6.13 -102.33 -48.15
C THR A 767 -4.89 -103.01 -48.74
N ILE A 768 -3.79 -102.28 -48.89
CA ILE A 768 -2.49 -102.84 -49.32
C ILE A 768 -2.00 -103.89 -48.33
N LYS A 769 -2.17 -103.67 -47.03
CA LYS A 769 -1.79 -104.62 -45.98
C LYS A 769 -2.62 -105.89 -46.07
N VAL A 770 -3.93 -105.80 -46.28
CA VAL A 770 -4.81 -106.96 -46.53
C VAL A 770 -4.40 -107.70 -47.80
N ASP A 771 -4.07 -106.99 -48.87
CA ASP A 771 -3.56 -107.60 -50.11
C ASP A 771 -2.20 -108.27 -49.93
N LEU A 772 -1.30 -107.68 -49.13
CA LEU A 772 -0.02 -108.26 -48.76
C LEU A 772 -0.18 -109.48 -47.85
N GLU A 773 -1.15 -109.46 -46.93
CA GLU A 773 -1.47 -110.58 -46.05
C GLU A 773 -2.12 -111.72 -46.83
N LYS A 774 -3.00 -111.41 -47.78
CA LYS A 774 -3.53 -112.36 -48.76
C LYS A 774 -2.41 -112.97 -49.61
N ARG A 775 -1.49 -112.16 -50.12
CA ARG A 775 -0.34 -112.62 -50.91
C ARG A 775 0.68 -113.40 -50.09
N SER A 776 0.85 -113.06 -48.82
CA SER A 776 1.64 -113.82 -47.84
C SER A 776 1.01 -115.19 -47.58
N ASN A 777 -0.31 -115.25 -47.42
CA ASN A 777 -1.06 -116.50 -47.25
C ASN A 777 -1.02 -117.36 -48.53
N GLU A 778 -1.11 -116.76 -49.71
CA GLU A 778 -0.92 -117.43 -51.01
C GLU A 778 0.52 -117.96 -51.15
N LEU A 779 1.54 -117.19 -50.74
CA LEU A 779 2.93 -117.63 -50.73
C LEU A 779 3.17 -118.75 -49.70
N GLN A 780 2.51 -118.70 -48.54
CA GLN A 780 2.58 -119.73 -47.52
C GLN A 780 1.87 -121.01 -47.99
N SER A 781 0.73 -120.90 -48.66
CA SER A 781 0.04 -122.01 -49.32
C SER A 781 0.90 -122.61 -50.43
N ARG A 782 1.51 -121.79 -51.30
CA ARG A 782 2.49 -122.25 -52.30
C ARG A 782 3.73 -122.88 -51.67
N ASN A 783 4.20 -122.38 -50.53
CA ASN A 783 5.35 -122.95 -49.82
C ASN A 783 5.00 -124.29 -49.17
N GLU A 784 3.78 -124.46 -48.67
CA GLU A 784 3.26 -125.75 -48.23
C GLU A 784 3.00 -126.70 -49.40
N GLU A 785 2.57 -126.21 -50.56
CA GLU A 785 2.51 -126.96 -51.82
C GLU A 785 3.92 -127.39 -52.27
N ILE A 786 4.92 -126.50 -52.20
CA ILE A 786 6.32 -126.82 -52.50
C ILE A 786 6.88 -127.80 -51.47
N LYS A 787 6.50 -127.73 -50.18
CA LYS A 787 6.84 -128.75 -49.18
C LYS A 787 6.13 -130.07 -49.45
N SER A 788 4.89 -130.04 -49.92
CA SER A 788 4.14 -131.23 -50.34
C SER A 788 4.78 -131.87 -51.57
N LEU A 789 5.15 -131.08 -52.58
CA LEU A 789 5.91 -131.50 -53.76
C LEU A 789 7.31 -131.97 -53.39
N LYS A 790 8.01 -131.34 -52.44
CA LYS A 790 9.29 -131.85 -51.91
C LYS A 790 9.09 -133.15 -51.16
N ARG A 791 8.02 -133.31 -50.38
CA ARG A 791 7.66 -134.58 -49.74
C ARG A 791 7.32 -135.66 -50.77
N MET A 792 6.64 -135.30 -51.85
CA MET A 792 6.30 -136.18 -52.97
C MET A 792 7.52 -136.54 -53.83
N ILE A 793 8.46 -135.61 -54.03
CA ILE A 793 9.75 -135.88 -54.69
C ILE A 793 10.64 -136.73 -53.78
N THR A 794 10.64 -136.50 -52.46
CA THR A 794 11.39 -137.34 -51.50
C THR A 794 10.75 -138.72 -51.35
N PHE A 795 9.44 -138.83 -51.47
CA PHE A 795 8.68 -140.09 -51.51
C PHE A 795 8.90 -140.84 -52.83
N ASN A 796 8.90 -140.14 -53.97
CA ASN A 796 9.23 -140.74 -55.27
C ASN A 796 10.71 -141.12 -55.35
N LYS A 797 11.61 -140.36 -54.72
CA LYS A 797 13.04 -140.70 -54.65
C LYS A 797 13.30 -141.91 -53.74
N ARG A 798 12.52 -142.08 -52.65
CA ARG A 798 12.51 -143.30 -51.82
C ARG A 798 11.86 -144.50 -52.52
N MET A 799 10.79 -144.30 -53.31
CA MET A 799 10.19 -145.36 -54.14
C MET A 799 11.13 -145.83 -55.26
N THR A 800 11.96 -144.94 -55.85
CA THR A 800 12.96 -145.34 -56.86
C THR A 800 14.29 -145.85 -56.28
N GLU A 801 14.56 -145.64 -54.98
CA GLU A 801 15.72 -146.22 -54.27
C GLU A 801 15.38 -147.59 -53.64
N ASP A 802 14.10 -147.90 -53.38
CA ASP A 802 13.63 -149.25 -52.98
C ASP A 802 13.32 -150.18 -54.18
N ASP A 803 13.14 -149.66 -55.40
CA ASP A 803 13.05 -150.44 -56.66
C ASP A 803 14.42 -150.82 -57.28
N LEU A 804 15.54 -150.44 -56.63
CA LEU A 804 16.91 -150.76 -57.07
C LEU A 804 17.60 -151.85 -56.25
N GLU A 805 16.99 -152.37 -55.18
CA GLU A 805 17.43 -153.60 -54.49
C GLU A 805 16.69 -154.88 -54.91
N LEU A 806 15.59 -154.78 -55.68
CA LEU A 806 14.97 -155.94 -56.35
C LEU A 806 15.58 -156.26 -57.73
N SER A 807 16.39 -155.35 -58.30
CA SER A 807 17.17 -155.58 -59.54
C SER A 807 18.44 -156.43 -59.31
N SER A 808 18.84 -156.66 -58.06
CA SER A 808 20.00 -157.50 -57.67
C SER A 808 19.67 -159.01 -57.60
N VAL A 809 18.38 -159.38 -57.52
CA VAL A 809 17.94 -160.78 -57.51
C VAL A 809 17.71 -161.33 -58.94
N VAL A 810 17.52 -160.45 -59.93
CA VAL A 810 17.39 -160.82 -61.35
C VAL A 810 18.75 -161.15 -61.99
N ASP A 811 19.86 -160.58 -61.50
CA ASP A 811 21.21 -160.88 -61.98
C ASP A 811 21.81 -162.20 -61.43
N MET A 812 21.30 -162.74 -60.31
CA MET A 812 21.70 -164.07 -59.82
C MET A 812 20.95 -165.21 -60.51
N LYS A 813 19.73 -164.98 -61.01
CA LYS A 813 18.98 -165.99 -61.78
C LYS A 813 19.49 -166.11 -63.22
N ASN A 814 19.91 -165.01 -63.84
CA ASN A 814 20.46 -165.03 -65.20
C ASN A 814 21.87 -165.66 -65.27
N LYS A 815 22.66 -165.59 -64.18
CA LYS A 815 23.94 -166.35 -64.06
C LYS A 815 23.77 -167.88 -63.89
N VAL A 816 22.57 -168.36 -63.52
CA VAL A 816 22.28 -169.80 -63.46
C VAL A 816 21.77 -170.32 -64.82
N ILE A 817 21.08 -169.47 -65.60
CA ILE A 817 20.62 -169.79 -66.95
C ILE A 817 21.80 -169.83 -67.95
N GLU A 818 22.82 -169.01 -67.76
CA GLU A 818 24.01 -169.04 -68.63
C GLU A 818 24.95 -170.22 -68.31
N LYS A 819 24.97 -170.71 -67.06
CA LYS A 819 25.81 -171.85 -66.67
C LYS A 819 25.23 -173.22 -67.01
N LEU A 820 23.90 -173.35 -67.13
CA LEU A 820 23.25 -174.57 -67.61
C LEU A 820 23.10 -174.64 -69.13
N THR A 821 23.48 -173.58 -69.86
CA THR A 821 23.60 -173.61 -71.33
C THR A 821 25.04 -173.89 -71.79
N GLN A 822 26.01 -173.95 -70.85
CA GLN A 822 27.41 -174.27 -71.15
C GLN A 822 27.82 -175.71 -70.76
N GLU A 823 26.86 -176.53 -70.33
CA GLU A 823 26.97 -178.00 -70.18
C GLU A 823 25.97 -178.73 -71.09
N THR A 824 25.72 -178.19 -72.28
CA THR A 824 25.07 -178.95 -73.38
C THR A 824 25.55 -178.51 -74.77
N ASP A 825 26.82 -178.10 -74.85
CA ASP A 825 27.61 -178.13 -76.10
C ASP A 825 28.95 -178.89 -75.90
N ASP A 826 29.05 -179.72 -74.85
CA ASP A 826 30.14 -180.72 -74.76
C ASP A 826 29.78 -182.07 -74.09
N LEU A 827 28.53 -182.34 -73.65
CA LEU A 827 27.96 -183.69 -73.35
C LEU A 827 26.52 -183.60 -72.83
#